data_AF-A0AAF5CVK4-F1
#
_entry.id   AF-A0AAF5CVK4-F1
#
_cell.length_a   1.000
_cell.length_b   1.000
_cell.length_c   1.000
_cell.angle_alpha   90.00
_cell.angle_beta   90.00
_cell.angle_gamma   90.00
#
_symmetry.space_group_name_H-M   'P 1'
#
loop_
_entity.id
_entity.type
_entity.pdbx_description
1 polymer ?
#
loop_
_entity_poly.entity_id
_entity_poly.type
_entity_poly.pdbx_seq_one_letter_code
_entity_poly.pdbx_strand_id
1 'polypeptide(L)'
;MSESEEEAIDFDINSMDYEDAMEGMNRKRRYNMTKEDHIYGIFKPDDIEEKSKSKSKKYEDEKKKLSKPINFVSGGTTKDNDDNDKEEKKEFKNQTINSKINTEKSFSNEFAGMRKPVSNNISKGSVIMNIMKKMGYDETKGLGKDKQGTIDTIEVNVRPGRGALGSYDFENKKINEKQNNINDNFTNESQRKEKANKNKKKEIVNYEDYYDITKVDQAKSSIDTSMKIIDMTGKSTKVYDSMHSLLSTKNCGFDELNEKYSQYNIPEVTQNLNMLCSMAEIEIEKSGKEYVEKKILINKYVSDFEEIQDNISKLKSELDGTEYVIKKLNEFNNLKFDSINTVYDFVVNLYNGSDDILKNKSIINEVIVLKILPYYSRQFTRWNAFKMEESLPSPKNNFLMWKAFLKSIDNRELEPQNYKFYKKLSDLPIYDRIVYESLHVPLRRSILSWKPKEEYNELKNFFNEYDDVIPYWFKEYIKIRFIVPKIESEIESWDPIKDRLPIHKWFIPIHEVMSKHLKHIHYMIRNKIAKGLQLWEGKDLSPLRFLKIWKNIFSSKSFMDFIRKNIIPKLHDYLSNISFSLDFDFSELKQFFQWESIISRSDMINLFVNSFFPSCNYFITTTLKGDKEKFKSRKYRDQVVGYFGIPFAEPPVKSLRFKPPVPLKNNTFKRGFLARQLARTCYFKPRYTGFIGFDYWHPKFLKYSEDCLQLNMWVPKKPNGGVLVFIFGRGYDSGSPSLDIYNGAVIAAKTKSIVVNINYRLDVLGFSTFKDGKVIPGNVGLLDQQVALKWVHDNVKYFGGDKKLITLFGEGTGAVSVAAHLYSEESSKYINRVILLSGSIKNTWAYQKNNVVSKNFMKLAKNLKCTGNDRQILKCLQSKDVKTLVHAADGIRHPEQSPLMHSFTIVENDRLFFKGDLTKKIFKKDMKKDIDVLIGKTSNESTYFMPQYLNSNKYGCNLNPAISINAPANQCHMTKINFEYAVELLASEYYLNNSDFQYIEYEYHEYKSYSYRDVTARLISDFTFDCDIVQYAKYIASFIKGNKYFFEFRVRSSSNPWPSWMGAMHSYELEYFFGMPFRHYKRYDPKKFSLERKFSESLIKMIGSFILKGEPEPQWKQFDSRDVTTLLIDKNFYKDKKIKYFDAYTQTCKVHDNVLQKYPYWKAKFNNP
;
A
#
# COMPACT_ATOMS: atom_id res chain seq x y z
N MET A 1 -12.83 -25.40 53.95
CA MET A 1 -13.34 -24.02 54.11
C MET A 1 -12.17 -23.12 53.73
N SER A 2 -12.28 -22.52 52.55
CA SER A 2 -11.20 -22.51 51.55
C SER A 2 -10.56 -21.14 51.32
N GLU A 3 -9.23 -21.20 51.25
CA GLU A 3 -8.24 -20.26 50.73
C GLU A 3 -8.59 -19.66 49.36
N SER A 4 -8.20 -18.40 49.12
CA SER A 4 -7.22 -18.03 48.07
C SER A 4 -7.01 -16.50 48.03
N GLU A 5 -5.78 -16.12 48.34
CA GLU A 5 -5.13 -14.86 47.98
C GLU A 5 -5.00 -14.76 46.45
N GLU A 6 -5.10 -13.56 45.87
CA GLU A 6 -4.29 -13.14 44.70
C GLU A 6 -4.48 -11.64 44.40
N GLU A 7 -3.48 -10.87 44.86
CA GLU A 7 -2.80 -9.73 44.21
C GLU A 7 -3.63 -8.65 43.47
N ALA A 8 -3.90 -7.54 44.18
CA ALA A 8 -4.16 -6.25 43.56
C ALA A 8 -2.83 -5.62 43.09
N ILE A 9 -2.52 -5.73 41.79
CA ILE A 9 -1.41 -5.02 41.15
C ILE A 9 -1.85 -3.58 40.88
N ASP A 10 -1.26 -2.64 41.61
CA ASP A 10 -1.40 -1.20 41.40
C ASP A 10 -0.67 -0.82 40.09
N PHE A 11 -1.41 -0.34 39.08
CA PHE A 11 -0.83 0.13 37.82
C PHE A 11 -0.32 1.57 37.97
N ASP A 12 0.88 1.73 38.53
CA ASP A 12 1.61 2.99 38.50
C ASP A 12 2.15 3.25 37.08
N ILE A 13 1.44 4.09 36.33
CA ILE A 13 1.87 4.61 35.03
C ILE A 13 3.13 5.45 35.25
N ASN A 14 4.29 4.86 35.03
CA ASN A 14 5.58 5.52 35.16
C ASN A 14 5.91 6.32 33.87
N SER A 15 7.03 7.05 33.87
CA SER A 15 7.40 7.90 32.72
C SER A 15 7.61 7.11 31.42
N MET A 16 7.98 5.82 31.50
CA MET A 16 8.14 4.96 30.33
C MET A 16 6.81 4.63 29.66
N ASP A 17 5.71 4.47 30.40
CA ASP A 17 4.38 4.22 29.81
C ASP A 17 3.83 5.44 29.05
N TYR A 18 4.23 6.65 29.46
CA TYR A 18 3.93 7.88 28.71
C TYR A 18 4.83 8.04 27.48
N GLU A 19 6.08 7.59 27.55
CA GLU A 19 6.99 7.56 26.41
C GLU A 19 6.53 6.50 25.40
N ASP A 20 6.14 5.30 25.79
CA ASP A 20 5.63 4.26 24.88
C ASP A 20 4.29 4.62 24.23
N ALA A 21 3.42 5.37 24.91
CA ALA A 21 2.17 5.89 24.34
C ALA A 21 2.38 7.08 23.37
N MET A 22 3.54 7.75 23.44
CA MET A 22 3.90 8.89 22.58
C MET A 22 4.95 8.53 21.51
N GLU A 23 5.73 7.45 21.68
CA GLU A 23 6.86 7.04 20.84
C GLU A 23 6.56 5.87 19.87
N GLY A 24 5.29 5.44 19.77
CA GLY A 24 4.81 4.47 18.77
C GLY A 24 4.97 4.88 17.29
N MET A 25 5.69 5.97 16.99
CA MET A 25 5.93 6.47 15.62
C MET A 25 7.40 6.46 15.15
N ASN A 26 8.38 5.91 15.89
CA ASN A 26 9.80 5.99 15.46
C ASN A 26 10.69 4.72 15.57
N ARG A 27 10.15 3.49 15.45
CA ARG A 27 10.99 2.30 15.19
C ARG A 27 11.18 2.05 13.68
N LYS A 28 12.19 2.69 13.09
CA LYS A 28 12.80 2.25 11.81
C LYS A 28 13.64 0.99 12.04
N ARG A 29 13.07 -0.21 11.85
CA ARG A 29 13.85 -1.42 11.56
C ARG A 29 13.81 -1.69 10.05
N ARG A 30 14.96 -1.45 9.40
CA ARG A 30 15.23 -1.82 8.01
C ARG A 30 15.20 -3.36 7.90
N TYR A 31 14.30 -3.90 7.08
CA TYR A 31 14.44 -5.24 6.50
C TYR A 31 14.50 -5.06 4.99
N ASN A 32 15.61 -5.50 4.38
CA ASN A 32 15.83 -5.45 2.95
C ASN A 32 15.03 -6.59 2.28
N MET A 33 14.20 -6.25 1.29
CA MET A 33 13.53 -7.21 0.41
C MET A 33 14.55 -7.86 -0.54
N THR A 34 14.45 -9.18 -0.71
CA THR A 34 15.30 -10.02 -1.55
C THR A 34 14.84 -10.07 -3.00
N LYS A 35 15.76 -10.42 -3.92
CA LYS A 35 15.56 -10.50 -5.38
C LYS A 35 14.42 -11.43 -5.85
N GLU A 36 13.94 -12.34 -5.00
CA GLU A 36 12.91 -13.34 -5.32
C GLU A 36 11.46 -12.83 -5.19
N ASP A 37 11.23 -11.77 -4.41
CA ASP A 37 9.91 -11.15 -4.27
C ASP A 37 9.48 -10.36 -5.53
N HIS A 38 10.35 -10.32 -6.54
CA HIS A 38 10.16 -9.58 -7.80
C HIS A 38 9.54 -10.42 -8.93
N ILE A 39 9.30 -11.73 -8.73
CA ILE A 39 8.97 -12.68 -9.83
C ILE A 39 7.49 -13.16 -9.83
N TYR A 40 6.73 -13.09 -8.73
CA TYR A 40 5.38 -13.71 -8.60
C TYR A 40 4.22 -12.72 -8.33
N GLY A 41 3.92 -11.81 -9.26
CA GLY A 41 2.89 -10.77 -9.14
C GLY A 41 1.53 -11.17 -8.53
N ILE A 42 1.34 -10.87 -7.24
CA ILE A 42 0.06 -10.93 -6.52
C ILE A 42 -0.31 -9.54 -6.00
N PHE A 43 -1.46 -9.05 -6.47
CA PHE A 43 -2.05 -7.75 -6.22
C PHE A 43 -2.50 -7.54 -4.76
N LYS A 44 -2.15 -6.37 -4.21
CA LYS A 44 -2.65 -5.79 -2.96
C LYS A 44 -3.49 -4.55 -3.32
N PRO A 45 -4.68 -4.29 -2.76
CA PRO A 45 -5.43 -3.07 -3.06
C PRO A 45 -4.84 -1.85 -2.33
N ASP A 46 -4.46 -0.88 -3.15
CA ASP A 46 -4.38 0.60 -3.05
C ASP A 46 -4.82 1.27 -1.72
N ASP A 47 -4.14 2.30 -1.20
CA ASP A 47 -3.85 3.56 -1.91
C ASP A 47 -2.45 4.18 -1.65
N ILE A 48 -1.75 4.47 -2.76
CA ILE A 48 -1.08 5.75 -3.13
C ILE A 48 0.12 6.21 -2.25
N GLU A 49 1.36 6.10 -2.74
CA GLU A 49 1.93 7.01 -3.76
C GLU A 49 3.29 6.51 -4.34
N GLU A 50 3.47 6.78 -5.63
CA GLU A 50 4.51 6.30 -6.57
C GLU A 50 5.84 7.07 -6.49
N LYS A 51 6.91 6.49 -7.07
CA LYS A 51 7.72 7.15 -8.12
C LYS A 51 8.65 6.18 -8.89
N SER A 52 8.18 5.82 -10.09
CA SER A 52 8.84 5.93 -11.41
C SER A 52 10.34 5.59 -11.60
N LYS A 53 10.62 4.73 -12.60
CA LYS A 53 11.47 5.07 -13.77
C LYS A 53 11.15 4.18 -15.01
N SER A 54 10.42 4.81 -15.93
CA SER A 54 10.45 4.76 -17.41
C SER A 54 11.28 3.69 -18.17
N LYS A 55 10.67 3.06 -19.20
CA LYS A 55 10.79 3.43 -20.63
C LYS A 55 10.05 2.48 -21.59
N SER A 56 9.19 3.08 -22.44
CA SER A 56 8.87 2.78 -23.87
C SER A 56 8.33 1.40 -24.29
N LYS A 57 7.45 1.21 -25.28
CA LYS A 57 6.54 2.03 -26.13
C LYS A 57 5.81 1.01 -27.03
N LYS A 58 4.50 1.22 -27.24
CA LYS A 58 3.71 0.99 -28.47
C LYS A 58 3.47 -0.45 -29.01
N TYR A 59 2.31 -0.58 -29.68
CA TYR A 59 1.66 -1.75 -30.30
C TYR A 59 0.84 -2.61 -29.32
N GLU A 60 -0.46 -2.83 -29.48
CA GLU A 60 -1.42 -2.45 -30.52
C GLU A 60 -2.82 -2.77 -29.97
N ASP A 61 -3.79 -1.92 -30.29
CA ASP A 61 -5.21 -2.23 -30.26
C ASP A 61 -5.49 -3.50 -31.11
N GLU A 62 -6.63 -4.17 -30.86
CA GLU A 62 -7.13 -5.38 -31.56
C GLU A 62 -6.78 -6.76 -30.95
N LYS A 63 -7.46 -7.12 -29.86
CA LYS A 63 -8.08 -8.47 -29.73
C LYS A 63 -9.39 -8.41 -28.95
N LYS A 64 -10.41 -7.90 -29.66
CA LYS A 64 -11.81 -8.27 -29.48
C LYS A 64 -11.96 -9.80 -29.61
N LYS A 65 -12.86 -10.37 -28.80
CA LYS A 65 -13.57 -11.66 -29.00
C LYS A 65 -12.67 -12.92 -28.93
N LEU A 66 -12.78 -13.73 -27.87
CA LEU A 66 -12.67 -15.22 -27.87
C LEU A 66 -12.66 -15.79 -26.43
N SER A 67 -13.83 -15.85 -25.79
CA SER A 67 -14.17 -16.90 -24.81
C SER A 67 -15.70 -17.03 -24.72
N LYS A 68 -16.34 -17.19 -25.88
CA LYS A 68 -17.62 -17.89 -26.03
C LYS A 68 -17.27 -19.26 -26.63
N PRO A 69 -17.94 -20.36 -26.24
CA PRO A 69 -17.61 -21.69 -26.74
C PRO A 69 -17.91 -21.74 -28.24
N ILE A 70 -16.90 -22.11 -29.04
CA ILE A 70 -17.08 -22.44 -30.45
C ILE A 70 -17.36 -23.94 -30.51
N ASN A 71 -18.63 -24.28 -30.75
CA ASN A 71 -19.01 -25.59 -31.27
C ASN A 71 -18.34 -25.78 -32.62
N PHE A 72 -17.65 -26.91 -32.81
CA PHE A 72 -17.31 -27.41 -34.14
C PHE A 72 -17.80 -28.86 -34.25
N VAL A 73 -18.79 -29.03 -35.13
CA VAL A 73 -19.44 -30.28 -35.50
C VAL A 73 -18.54 -31.07 -36.45
N SER A 74 -18.49 -32.39 -36.29
CA SER A 74 -18.20 -33.34 -37.37
C SER A 74 -19.20 -34.50 -37.26
N GLY A 75 -20.04 -34.64 -38.29
CA GLY A 75 -21.25 -35.47 -38.30
C GLY A 75 -21.07 -36.95 -38.60
N GLY A 76 -22.22 -37.65 -38.63
CA GLY A 76 -22.37 -39.05 -39.01
C GLY A 76 -23.75 -39.66 -38.69
N THR A 77 -24.77 -39.23 -39.44
CA THR A 77 -25.96 -39.97 -39.96
C THR A 77 -26.45 -41.28 -39.31
N THR A 78 -27.70 -41.32 -38.80
CA THR A 78 -28.92 -41.91 -39.44
C THR A 78 -30.02 -42.35 -38.44
N LYS A 79 -31.28 -42.10 -38.86
CA LYS A 79 -32.57 -42.75 -38.53
C LYS A 79 -33.39 -42.33 -37.28
N ASP A 80 -34.38 -41.47 -37.55
CA ASP A 80 -35.83 -41.78 -37.56
C ASP A 80 -36.46 -42.34 -36.26
N ASN A 81 -37.21 -41.51 -35.50
CA ASN A 81 -38.67 -41.37 -35.64
C ASN A 81 -39.34 -40.60 -34.48
N ASP A 82 -40.23 -39.69 -34.89
CA ASP A 82 -41.57 -39.39 -34.37
C ASP A 82 -41.81 -38.49 -33.12
N ASP A 83 -42.36 -37.32 -33.46
CA ASP A 83 -43.64 -36.75 -32.98
C ASP A 83 -43.67 -35.57 -31.99
N ASN A 84 -43.75 -34.39 -32.64
CA ASN A 84 -44.91 -33.46 -32.66
C ASN A 84 -44.85 -32.11 -31.93
N ASP A 85 -45.02 -31.09 -32.79
CA ASP A 85 -45.70 -29.79 -32.63
C ASP A 85 -44.98 -28.65 -31.88
N LYS A 86 -44.84 -27.41 -32.40
CA LYS A 86 -45.24 -26.78 -33.68
C LYS A 86 -44.65 -25.35 -33.78
N GLU A 87 -44.51 -24.89 -35.02
CA GLU A 87 -44.60 -23.50 -35.54
C GLU A 87 -43.34 -22.61 -35.79
N GLU A 88 -42.87 -22.73 -37.04
CA GLU A 88 -42.82 -21.71 -38.13
C GLU A 88 -41.51 -21.00 -38.58
N LYS A 89 -40.95 -21.55 -39.69
CA LYS A 89 -40.71 -20.95 -41.05
C LYS A 89 -39.79 -19.71 -41.19
N LYS A 90 -38.89 -19.56 -42.17
CA LYS A 90 -38.45 -20.35 -43.36
C LYS A 90 -37.30 -19.60 -44.11
N GLU A 91 -36.50 -20.38 -44.88
CA GLU A 91 -35.93 -20.08 -46.23
C GLU A 91 -34.60 -19.26 -46.38
N PHE A 92 -33.62 -19.53 -47.28
CA PHE A 92 -33.48 -20.41 -48.46
C PHE A 92 -31.97 -20.69 -48.86
N LYS A 93 -31.63 -21.97 -49.06
CA LYS A 93 -30.67 -22.73 -49.95
C LYS A 93 -29.47 -22.16 -50.77
N ASN A 94 -28.37 -22.97 -50.71
CA ASN A 94 -27.62 -23.76 -51.73
C ASN A 94 -26.60 -23.21 -52.79
N GLN A 95 -25.56 -24.06 -52.96
CA GLN A 95 -24.94 -24.64 -54.21
C GLN A 95 -23.42 -24.40 -54.50
N THR A 96 -22.60 -25.41 -54.12
CA THR A 96 -21.60 -26.23 -54.89
C THR A 96 -20.73 -25.65 -56.03
N ILE A 97 -19.45 -26.10 -56.11
CA ILE A 97 -18.84 -26.89 -57.24
C ILE A 97 -17.29 -27.14 -57.12
N ASN A 98 -16.91 -28.44 -57.26
CA ASN A 98 -15.73 -29.10 -57.89
C ASN A 98 -14.25 -29.06 -57.40
N SER A 99 -13.75 -30.23 -56.94
CA SER A 99 -12.98 -31.26 -57.70
C SER A 99 -11.60 -31.77 -57.17
N LYS A 100 -11.52 -33.12 -57.07
CA LYS A 100 -10.47 -34.06 -57.54
C LYS A 100 -9.14 -34.28 -56.77
N ILE A 101 -9.00 -35.46 -56.09
CA ILE A 101 -8.18 -36.65 -56.47
C ILE A 101 -8.03 -37.63 -55.27
N ASN A 102 -8.22 -38.93 -55.55
CA ASN A 102 -8.29 -40.11 -54.67
C ASN A 102 -6.92 -40.75 -54.33
N THR A 103 -6.86 -41.49 -53.21
CA THR A 103 -6.50 -42.95 -53.05
C THR A 103 -6.12 -43.22 -51.57
N GLU A 104 -7.02 -43.78 -50.77
CA GLU A 104 -7.12 -45.21 -50.35
C GLU A 104 -6.08 -45.71 -49.32
N LYS A 105 -6.48 -45.86 -48.05
CA LYS A 105 -6.60 -47.16 -47.32
C LYS A 105 -6.87 -47.02 -45.81
N SER A 106 -7.99 -47.63 -45.40
CA SER A 106 -8.30 -48.34 -44.15
C SER A 106 -8.13 -47.68 -42.76
N PHE A 107 -9.30 -47.56 -42.11
CA PHE A 107 -9.58 -47.39 -40.68
C PHE A 107 -8.84 -48.38 -39.75
N SER A 108 -8.36 -47.92 -38.59
CA SER A 108 -8.93 -48.28 -37.26
C SER A 108 -8.10 -47.72 -36.08
N ASN A 109 -8.77 -46.90 -35.26
CA ASN A 109 -8.62 -46.70 -33.81
C ASN A 109 -7.24 -46.35 -33.21
N GLU A 110 -6.80 -45.09 -33.39
CA GLU A 110 -5.73 -44.49 -32.57
C GLU A 110 -6.31 -43.69 -31.38
N PHE A 111 -5.92 -44.09 -30.17
CA PHE A 111 -6.34 -43.54 -28.88
C PHE A 111 -5.87 -42.08 -28.68
N ALA A 112 -6.83 -41.14 -28.62
CA ALA A 112 -6.59 -39.75 -28.27
C ALA A 112 -6.30 -39.60 -26.76
N GLY A 113 -5.01 -39.56 -26.36
CA GLY A 113 -4.67 -39.37 -24.94
C GLY A 113 -3.20 -39.29 -24.54
N MET A 114 -2.25 -39.64 -25.40
CA MET A 114 -0.80 -39.55 -25.12
C MET A 114 -0.05 -39.18 -26.41
N ARG A 115 0.26 -37.89 -26.61
CA ARG A 115 1.33 -37.49 -27.54
C ARG A 115 2.55 -37.11 -26.72
N LYS A 116 3.66 -37.80 -27.02
CA LYS A 116 5.03 -37.44 -26.64
C LYS A 116 5.26 -35.95 -26.91
N PRO A 117 6.06 -35.22 -26.11
CA PRO A 117 6.73 -34.04 -26.64
C PRO A 117 7.62 -34.56 -27.76
N VAL A 118 7.25 -34.28 -29.00
CA VAL A 118 8.14 -34.44 -30.14
C VAL A 118 9.17 -33.33 -29.99
N SER A 119 10.32 -33.71 -29.44
CA SER A 119 11.58 -33.01 -29.59
C SER A 119 11.97 -33.04 -31.06
N ASN A 120 11.35 -32.19 -31.86
CA ASN A 120 11.92 -31.75 -33.13
C ASN A 120 12.13 -30.25 -32.99
N ASN A 121 13.40 -29.86 -33.00
CA ASN A 121 13.88 -28.51 -33.16
C ASN A 121 13.21 -27.86 -34.38
N ILE A 122 12.08 -27.19 -34.17
CA ILE A 122 11.43 -26.37 -35.17
C ILE A 122 11.13 -25.05 -34.48
N SER A 123 11.89 -24.03 -34.86
CA SER A 123 11.80 -22.69 -34.32
C SER A 123 10.34 -22.20 -34.36
N LYS A 124 9.92 -21.48 -33.32
CA LYS A 124 8.58 -20.86 -33.22
C LYS A 124 8.23 -19.93 -34.40
N GLY A 125 9.15 -19.67 -35.32
CA GLY A 125 8.92 -18.94 -36.58
C GLY A 125 8.19 -19.75 -37.66
N SER A 126 8.30 -21.08 -37.71
CA SER A 126 7.74 -21.86 -38.84
C SER A 126 6.21 -21.99 -38.81
N VAL A 127 5.59 -21.97 -37.62
CA VAL A 127 4.14 -22.04 -37.46
C VAL A 127 3.49 -20.73 -37.90
N ILE A 128 4.11 -19.60 -37.59
CA ILE A 128 3.65 -18.27 -38.01
C ILE A 128 3.79 -18.14 -39.54
N MET A 129 4.92 -18.56 -40.11
CA MET A 129 5.11 -18.56 -41.58
C MET A 129 4.14 -19.48 -42.31
N ASN A 130 3.83 -20.66 -41.76
CA ASN A 130 2.83 -21.55 -42.35
C ASN A 130 1.40 -21.03 -42.21
N ILE A 131 1.08 -20.28 -41.15
CA ILE A 131 -0.21 -19.58 -41.01
C ILE A 131 -0.28 -18.42 -42.00
N MET A 132 0.80 -17.65 -42.17
CA MET A 132 0.88 -16.55 -43.13
C MET A 132 0.74 -17.06 -44.56
N LYS A 133 1.46 -18.15 -44.95
CA LYS A 133 1.28 -18.82 -46.25
C LYS A 133 -0.15 -19.29 -46.48
N LYS A 134 -0.83 -19.83 -45.45
CA LYS A 134 -2.25 -20.23 -45.52
C LYS A 134 -3.22 -19.05 -45.54
N MET A 135 -2.80 -17.85 -45.13
CA MET A 135 -3.57 -16.60 -45.20
C MET A 135 -3.26 -15.77 -46.46
N GLY A 136 -2.54 -16.31 -47.44
CA GLY A 136 -2.24 -15.63 -48.70
C GLY A 136 -1.05 -14.68 -48.66
N TYR A 137 -0.17 -14.81 -47.65
CA TYR A 137 1.12 -14.13 -47.63
C TYR A 137 2.04 -14.70 -48.70
N ASP A 138 2.47 -13.83 -49.61
CA ASP A 138 3.44 -14.12 -50.66
C ASP A 138 4.81 -13.65 -50.16
N GLU A 139 5.76 -14.58 -49.99
CA GLU A 139 7.13 -14.31 -49.50
C GLU A 139 7.90 -13.29 -50.37
N THR A 140 7.40 -13.01 -51.58
CA THR A 140 8.02 -12.08 -52.53
C THR A 140 7.44 -10.65 -52.49
N LYS A 141 6.44 -10.36 -51.64
CA LYS A 141 5.70 -9.08 -51.68
C LYS A 141 5.47 -8.48 -50.28
N GLY A 142 5.59 -7.15 -50.18
CA GLY A 142 5.48 -6.41 -48.90
C GLY A 142 4.07 -6.41 -48.29
N LEU A 143 3.99 -6.19 -46.97
CA LEU A 143 2.76 -6.21 -46.14
C LEU A 143 1.79 -5.00 -46.35
N GLY A 144 2.03 -4.14 -47.34
CA GLY A 144 1.15 -3.01 -47.64
C GLY A 144 -0.16 -3.43 -48.31
N LYS A 145 -1.21 -2.60 -48.17
CA LYS A 145 -2.52 -2.76 -48.83
C LYS A 145 -2.40 -2.95 -50.36
N ASP A 146 -1.35 -2.39 -50.95
CA ASP A 146 -1.02 -2.46 -52.37
C ASP A 146 0.19 -3.37 -52.69
N LYS A 147 0.60 -4.25 -51.77
CA LYS A 147 1.77 -5.16 -51.93
C LYS A 147 3.12 -4.45 -52.12
N GLN A 148 3.23 -3.20 -51.68
CA GLN A 148 4.44 -2.39 -51.75
C GLN A 148 5.11 -2.33 -50.36
N GLY A 149 6.34 -2.81 -50.26
CA GLY A 149 7.14 -2.78 -49.03
C GLY A 149 8.39 -3.64 -49.18
N THR A 150 9.55 -2.98 -49.19
CA THR A 150 10.88 -3.54 -49.42
C THR A 150 11.27 -4.59 -48.37
N ILE A 151 11.77 -5.73 -48.86
CA ILE A 151 12.26 -6.86 -48.07
C ILE A 151 13.76 -6.64 -47.86
N ASP A 152 14.13 -5.81 -46.88
CA ASP A 152 15.50 -5.74 -46.39
C ASP A 152 15.49 -5.85 -44.86
N THR A 153 16.15 -6.91 -44.40
CA THR A 153 16.36 -7.26 -43.00
C THR A 153 17.18 -6.16 -42.32
N ILE A 154 16.56 -5.47 -41.35
CA ILE A 154 17.28 -4.52 -40.49
C ILE A 154 18.19 -5.31 -39.54
N GLU A 155 19.49 -5.28 -39.82
CA GLU A 155 20.55 -5.62 -38.87
C GLU A 155 20.43 -4.72 -37.62
N VAL A 156 20.30 -5.33 -36.43
CA VAL A 156 20.51 -4.62 -35.17
C VAL A 156 22.00 -4.67 -34.85
N ASN A 157 22.73 -3.68 -35.36
CA ASN A 157 24.09 -3.38 -34.93
C ASN A 157 24.10 -2.98 -33.43
N VAL A 158 24.81 -3.76 -32.61
CA VAL A 158 25.11 -3.43 -31.21
C VAL A 158 25.93 -2.15 -31.20
N ARG A 159 25.36 -1.07 -30.65
CA ARG A 159 26.09 0.20 -30.52
C ARG A 159 27.21 0.06 -29.47
N PRO A 160 28.49 0.24 -29.82
CA PRO A 160 29.59 0.23 -28.87
C PRO A 160 29.85 1.64 -28.31
N GLY A 161 29.89 1.78 -26.97
CA GLY A 161 30.28 3.02 -26.25
C GLY A 161 29.27 4.18 -26.36
N ARG A 162 29.25 5.23 -25.55
CA ARG A 162 29.98 5.75 -24.37
C ARG A 162 29.15 6.95 -23.85
N GLY A 163 29.30 7.33 -22.57
CA GLY A 163 28.98 8.68 -22.03
C GLY A 163 27.66 8.77 -21.24
N ALA A 164 27.59 9.20 -19.98
CA ALA A 164 28.28 10.35 -19.38
C ALA A 164 28.37 10.29 -17.82
N LEU A 165 29.53 10.75 -17.31
CA LEU A 165 29.86 11.39 -16.01
C LEU A 165 29.39 10.73 -14.68
N GLY A 166 30.23 10.40 -13.69
CA GLY A 166 31.65 10.71 -13.45
C GLY A 166 31.86 11.33 -12.06
N SER A 167 32.34 10.52 -11.10
CA SER A 167 33.33 10.93 -10.11
C SER A 167 34.21 9.72 -9.85
N TYR A 168 35.47 9.88 -10.23
CA TYR A 168 36.57 8.92 -10.15
C TYR A 168 36.97 8.72 -8.69
N ASP A 169 37.50 7.55 -8.36
CA ASP A 169 38.91 7.50 -7.95
C ASP A 169 39.48 6.08 -8.11
N PHE A 170 40.77 6.11 -8.38
CA PHE A 170 41.60 5.13 -9.06
C PHE A 170 42.08 4.00 -8.14
N GLU A 171 42.18 2.81 -8.77
CA GLU A 171 43.34 1.91 -8.79
C GLU A 171 43.90 1.18 -7.54
N ASN A 172 44.33 -0.04 -7.88
CA ASN A 172 45.38 -0.89 -7.27
C ASN A 172 44.96 -1.78 -6.09
N LYS A 173 44.77 -3.09 -6.32
CA LYS A 173 45.77 -4.18 -6.50
C LYS A 173 46.46 -4.59 -5.19
N LYS A 174 46.61 -5.93 -5.07
CA LYS A 174 47.42 -6.76 -4.13
C LYS A 174 46.61 -7.29 -2.93
N ILE A 175 46.24 -8.58 -2.89
CA ILE A 175 47.04 -9.83 -2.75
C ILE A 175 47.85 -9.84 -1.45
N ASN A 176 47.48 -10.75 -0.53
CA ASN A 176 48.33 -11.64 0.29
C ASN A 176 47.46 -12.15 1.46
N GLU A 177 47.06 -13.42 1.49
CA GLU A 177 47.84 -14.58 1.96
C GLU A 177 48.27 -14.53 3.43
N LYS A 178 47.77 -15.49 4.21
CA LYS A 178 48.51 -16.41 5.11
C LYS A 178 47.48 -17.16 5.98
N GLN A 179 47.27 -18.47 5.83
CA GLN A 179 48.16 -19.63 6.04
C GLN A 179 47.88 -20.31 7.39
N ASN A 180 47.84 -21.64 7.31
CA ASN A 180 48.14 -22.65 8.33
C ASN A 180 46.99 -23.12 9.23
N ASN A 181 46.86 -24.40 9.59
CA ASN A 181 47.24 -25.70 9.00
C ASN A 181 46.82 -26.77 10.04
N ILE A 182 46.54 -27.99 9.58
CA ILE A 182 46.84 -29.28 10.23
C ILE A 182 45.90 -29.79 11.35
N ASN A 183 45.06 -30.74 10.89
CA ASN A 183 44.94 -32.15 11.31
C ASN A 183 44.41 -32.61 12.68
N ASP A 184 43.62 -33.68 12.54
CA ASP A 184 43.58 -34.91 13.35
C ASP A 184 42.60 -35.02 14.53
N ASN A 185 41.46 -35.66 14.19
CA ASN A 185 41.12 -37.04 14.57
C ASN A 185 40.60 -37.39 15.99
N PHE A 186 39.40 -38.00 15.94
CA PHE A 186 38.88 -39.09 16.78
C PHE A 186 38.12 -38.81 18.10
N THR A 187 36.82 -39.13 18.01
CA THR A 187 35.97 -39.95 18.92
C THR A 187 35.40 -39.42 20.24
N ASN A 188 34.05 -39.36 20.20
CA ASN A 188 33.04 -39.84 21.15
C ASN A 188 32.79 -39.17 22.51
N GLU A 189 31.52 -38.75 22.63
CA GLU A 189 30.64 -38.80 23.80
C GLU A 189 31.03 -38.00 25.04
N SER A 190 30.38 -36.83 25.23
CA SER A 190 29.44 -36.57 26.34
C SER A 190 29.32 -35.07 26.70
N GLN A 191 28.08 -34.64 26.97
CA GLN A 191 27.68 -33.51 27.83
C GLN A 191 27.83 -32.02 27.37
N ARG A 192 26.64 -31.41 27.17
CA ARG A 192 26.19 -30.12 27.77
C ARG A 192 26.87 -28.80 27.36
N LYS A 193 26.32 -28.14 26.33
CA LYS A 193 25.69 -26.77 26.33
C LYS A 193 25.91 -26.04 24.99
N GLU A 194 24.99 -26.23 24.04
CA GLU A 194 24.78 -25.28 22.93
C GLU A 194 23.53 -24.42 23.18
N LYS A 195 23.77 -23.14 23.45
CA LYS A 195 22.92 -21.99 23.14
C LYS A 195 23.68 -21.25 22.02
N ALA A 196 23.21 -21.04 20.79
CA ALA A 196 21.87 -21.13 20.22
C ALA A 196 21.91 -21.62 18.75
N ASN A 197 21.27 -22.76 18.45
CA ASN A 197 20.87 -23.14 17.08
C ASN A 197 19.66 -24.08 17.16
N LYS A 198 18.44 -23.58 16.91
CA LYS A 198 17.18 -24.33 16.89
C LYS A 198 16.52 -24.23 15.51
N ASN A 199 16.57 -25.33 14.76
CA ASN A 199 15.76 -25.71 13.59
C ASN A 199 15.05 -24.59 12.79
N LYS A 200 15.67 -24.12 11.71
CA LYS A 200 14.98 -23.98 10.43
C LYS A 200 15.54 -25.08 9.53
N LYS A 201 14.76 -26.13 9.25
CA LYS A 201 15.12 -27.19 8.30
C LYS A 201 15.62 -26.53 7.02
N LYS A 202 16.93 -26.59 6.77
CA LYS A 202 17.55 -26.39 5.47
C LYS A 202 17.86 -27.78 4.92
N GLU A 203 16.88 -28.37 4.26
CA GLU A 203 17.11 -29.24 3.10
C GLU A 203 17.10 -28.24 1.92
N ILE A 204 18.13 -27.92 1.13
CA ILE A 204 19.31 -28.67 0.64
C ILE A 204 18.84 -30.04 0.17
N VAL A 205 18.71 -30.40 -1.11
CA VAL A 205 19.25 -29.94 -2.39
C VAL A 205 18.34 -30.64 -3.44
N ASN A 206 17.76 -29.95 -4.42
CA ASN A 206 18.18 -30.09 -5.83
C ASN A 206 17.56 -28.96 -6.68
N TYR A 207 18.46 -28.14 -7.23
CA TYR A 207 18.29 -27.39 -8.47
C TYR A 207 18.91 -28.26 -9.55
N GLU A 208 18.11 -28.83 -10.45
CA GLU A 208 18.48 -29.60 -11.66
C GLU A 208 17.13 -30.06 -12.23
N ASP A 209 16.64 -29.77 -13.44
CA ASP A 209 17.23 -29.31 -14.69
C ASP A 209 16.14 -28.60 -15.51
N TYR A 210 16.40 -27.39 -15.98
CA TYR A 210 15.92 -26.91 -17.27
C TYR A 210 16.78 -25.70 -17.64
N TYR A 211 17.66 -25.89 -18.63
CA TYR A 211 18.80 -25.05 -19.08
C TYR A 211 20.16 -25.37 -18.42
N ASP A 212 20.72 -26.55 -18.67
CA ASP A 212 22.15 -26.74 -19.05
C ASP A 212 22.50 -28.25 -19.15
N ILE A 213 22.14 -28.90 -20.26
CA ILE A 213 22.83 -30.12 -20.71
C ILE A 213 23.84 -29.68 -21.77
N THR A 214 24.97 -29.15 -21.32
CA THR A 214 26.27 -29.20 -22.01
C THR A 214 27.37 -28.95 -20.99
N LYS A 215 28.21 -29.97 -20.71
CA LYS A 215 29.54 -29.92 -20.03
C LYS A 215 29.64 -30.31 -18.54
N VAL A 216 29.58 -31.61 -18.24
CA VAL A 216 30.44 -32.36 -17.26
C VAL A 216 30.35 -33.83 -17.75
N ASP A 217 31.36 -34.42 -18.37
CA ASP A 217 32.40 -35.22 -17.69
C ASP A 217 33.64 -35.31 -18.58
N GLN A 218 34.69 -34.60 -18.18
CA GLN A 218 36.09 -34.92 -18.50
C GLN A 218 36.88 -34.72 -17.21
N ALA A 219 36.86 -35.73 -16.35
CA ALA A 219 37.76 -35.81 -15.22
C ALA A 219 38.17 -37.27 -14.99
N LYS A 220 39.46 -37.51 -15.29
CA LYS A 220 40.34 -38.46 -14.61
C LYS A 220 40.10 -39.94 -14.91
N SER A 221 40.58 -40.39 -16.06
CA SER A 221 41.40 -41.60 -16.09
C SER A 221 42.84 -41.20 -15.77
N SER A 222 43.34 -41.76 -14.68
CA SER A 222 44.74 -41.71 -14.26
C SER A 222 45.59 -42.49 -15.26
N ILE A 223 46.39 -41.79 -16.07
CA ILE A 223 47.55 -42.39 -16.74
C ILE A 223 48.77 -41.56 -16.36
N ASP A 224 49.63 -42.25 -15.62
CA ASP A 224 50.91 -41.83 -15.09
C ASP A 224 51.78 -41.19 -16.19
N THR A 225 52.01 -39.88 -16.08
CA THR A 225 52.94 -39.13 -16.94
C THR A 225 54.18 -38.67 -16.16
N SER A 226 54.44 -39.28 -14.99
CA SER A 226 55.69 -39.05 -14.25
C SER A 226 56.80 -39.97 -14.79
N MET A 227 57.58 -39.47 -15.76
CA MET A 227 58.78 -40.18 -16.18
C MET A 227 59.86 -39.97 -15.10
N LYS A 228 59.98 -40.95 -14.21
CA LYS A 228 61.03 -40.98 -13.17
C LYS A 228 62.40 -41.08 -13.83
N ILE A 229 63.24 -40.07 -13.63
CA ILE A 229 64.62 -40.09 -14.14
C ILE A 229 65.49 -40.79 -13.09
N ILE A 230 66.07 -41.93 -13.44
CA ILE A 230 66.97 -42.69 -12.58
C ILE A 230 68.40 -42.25 -12.91
N ASP A 231 69.03 -41.52 -12.01
CA ASP A 231 70.46 -41.21 -12.08
C ASP A 231 71.25 -42.39 -11.52
N MET A 232 71.94 -43.12 -12.41
CA MET A 232 72.85 -44.21 -12.05
C MET A 232 74.33 -43.78 -12.00
N THR A 233 74.63 -42.48 -12.12
CA THR A 233 76.03 -42.02 -12.22
C THR A 233 76.75 -41.89 -10.86
N GLY A 234 76.03 -42.00 -9.73
CA GLY A 234 76.60 -41.98 -8.38
C GLY A 234 76.59 -43.35 -7.67
N LYS A 235 77.27 -43.45 -6.51
CA LYS A 235 77.30 -44.64 -5.63
C LYS A 235 75.91 -45.17 -5.20
N SER A 236 74.85 -44.38 -5.36
CA SER A 236 73.47 -44.73 -5.04
C SER A 236 72.55 -44.24 -6.15
N THR A 237 71.62 -45.09 -6.58
CA THR A 237 70.56 -44.73 -7.52
C THR A 237 69.69 -43.61 -6.92
N LYS A 238 69.67 -42.44 -7.55
CA LYS A 238 68.76 -41.34 -7.20
C LYS A 238 67.62 -41.27 -8.22
N VAL A 239 66.40 -41.10 -7.73
CA VAL A 239 65.20 -40.99 -8.56
C VAL A 239 64.73 -39.54 -8.50
N TYR A 240 64.62 -38.90 -9.66
CA TYR A 240 64.19 -37.51 -9.80
C TYR A 240 62.81 -37.45 -10.47
N ASP A 241 61.92 -36.63 -9.89
CA ASP A 241 60.52 -36.49 -10.35
C ASP A 241 60.37 -35.62 -11.61
N SER A 242 61.39 -34.82 -11.96
CA SER A 242 61.41 -34.02 -13.19
C SER A 242 62.84 -33.74 -13.64
N MET A 243 63.03 -33.44 -14.94
CA MET A 243 64.32 -32.98 -15.48
C MET A 243 64.82 -31.73 -14.74
N HIS A 244 63.89 -30.89 -14.26
CA HIS A 244 64.20 -29.71 -13.47
C HIS A 244 64.80 -30.05 -12.09
N SER A 245 64.40 -31.19 -11.51
CA SER A 245 64.96 -31.75 -10.27
C SER A 245 66.37 -32.32 -10.48
N LEU A 246 66.64 -32.89 -11.66
CA LEU A 246 67.97 -33.35 -12.07
C LEU A 246 68.94 -32.17 -12.29
N LEU A 247 68.48 -31.14 -13.02
CA LEU A 247 69.28 -29.95 -13.31
C LEU A 247 69.58 -29.12 -12.05
N SER A 248 68.64 -29.03 -11.12
CA SER A 248 68.84 -28.31 -9.84
C SER A 248 69.81 -29.02 -8.90
N THR A 249 70.06 -30.32 -9.06
CA THR A 249 71.06 -31.05 -8.27
C THR A 249 72.43 -31.18 -8.96
N LYS A 250 72.53 -30.85 -10.25
CA LYS A 250 73.78 -30.85 -11.03
C LYS A 250 74.50 -29.50 -11.10
N ASN A 251 74.26 -28.59 -10.15
CA ASN A 251 75.31 -27.66 -9.72
C ASN A 251 76.40 -28.45 -8.97
N CYS A 252 77.05 -29.34 -9.72
CA CYS A 252 78.24 -30.09 -9.37
C CYS A 252 79.37 -29.51 -10.21
N GLY A 253 80.47 -29.25 -9.52
CA GLY A 253 81.56 -28.39 -9.96
C GLY A 253 82.07 -28.71 -11.34
N PHE A 254 82.04 -27.70 -12.20
CA PHE A 254 82.97 -27.60 -13.32
C PHE A 254 84.40 -27.25 -12.86
N ASP A 255 84.64 -27.12 -11.55
CA ASP A 255 85.93 -26.72 -11.00
C ASP A 255 86.89 -27.89 -10.70
N GLU A 256 86.46 -29.16 -10.77
CA GLU A 256 87.37 -30.31 -10.54
C GLU A 256 87.94 -30.98 -11.82
N LEU A 257 87.56 -30.53 -13.02
CA LEU A 257 88.14 -31.03 -14.29
C LEU A 257 89.09 -30.05 -14.98
N ASN A 258 89.26 -28.83 -14.44
CA ASN A 258 90.09 -27.79 -15.06
C ASN A 258 91.59 -27.85 -14.73
N GLU A 259 92.04 -28.72 -13.81
CA GLU A 259 93.49 -28.85 -13.57
C GLU A 259 94.24 -29.68 -14.64
N LYS A 260 93.54 -30.35 -15.56
CA LYS A 260 94.19 -31.12 -16.64
C LYS A 260 93.86 -30.71 -18.07
N TYR A 261 92.86 -29.85 -18.31
CA TYR A 261 92.43 -29.50 -19.68
C TYR A 261 92.22 -28.00 -19.93
N SER A 262 92.72 -27.13 -19.06
CA SER A 262 92.62 -25.66 -19.19
C SER A 262 93.24 -25.07 -20.46
N GLN A 263 93.96 -25.85 -21.27
CA GLN A 263 94.57 -25.42 -22.53
C GLN A 263 93.66 -25.55 -23.78
N TYR A 264 92.48 -26.16 -23.68
CA TYR A 264 91.62 -26.44 -24.85
C TYR A 264 90.21 -25.82 -24.78
N ASN A 265 90.10 -24.63 -24.19
CA ASN A 265 88.84 -23.89 -24.16
C ASN A 265 88.57 -23.24 -25.53
N ILE A 266 87.89 -23.94 -26.44
CA ILE A 266 87.43 -23.41 -27.74
C ILE A 266 85.94 -23.07 -27.61
N PRO A 267 85.56 -21.79 -27.46
CA PRO A 267 84.18 -21.38 -27.24
C PRO A 267 83.24 -21.79 -28.38
N GLU A 268 83.71 -21.73 -29.64
CA GLU A 268 82.89 -22.10 -30.81
C GLU A 268 82.53 -23.59 -30.82
N VAL A 269 83.46 -24.47 -30.45
CA VAL A 269 83.21 -25.92 -30.38
C VAL A 269 82.21 -26.23 -29.27
N THR A 270 82.35 -25.54 -28.13
CA THR A 270 81.44 -25.69 -26.98
C THR A 270 80.02 -25.21 -27.33
N GLN A 271 79.91 -24.11 -28.06
CA GLN A 271 78.62 -23.59 -28.53
C GLN A 271 77.96 -24.50 -29.58
N ASN A 272 78.74 -25.06 -30.52
CA ASN A 272 78.24 -26.00 -31.51
C ASN A 272 77.78 -27.32 -30.87
N LEU A 273 78.52 -27.85 -29.89
CA LEU A 273 78.13 -29.01 -29.11
C LEU A 273 76.84 -28.76 -28.33
N ASN A 274 76.72 -27.61 -27.66
CA ASN A 274 75.50 -27.23 -26.97
C ASN A 274 74.31 -27.09 -27.93
N MET A 275 74.53 -26.58 -29.14
CA MET A 275 73.47 -26.48 -30.15
C MET A 275 73.05 -27.87 -30.66
N LEU A 276 73.99 -28.76 -30.94
CA LEU A 276 73.70 -30.16 -31.30
C LEU A 276 72.96 -30.91 -30.18
N CYS A 277 73.36 -30.72 -28.92
CA CYS A 277 72.66 -31.27 -27.77
C CYS A 277 71.23 -30.72 -27.67
N SER A 278 71.02 -29.40 -27.87
CA SER A 278 69.68 -28.80 -27.85
C SER A 278 68.79 -29.30 -28.99
N MET A 279 69.36 -29.53 -30.19
CA MET A 279 68.64 -30.09 -31.32
C MET A 279 68.24 -31.55 -31.05
N ALA A 280 69.16 -32.34 -30.47
CA ALA A 280 68.88 -33.72 -30.08
C ALA A 280 67.82 -33.79 -28.97
N GLU A 281 67.85 -32.88 -27.98
CA GLU A 281 66.82 -32.80 -26.93
C GLU A 281 65.43 -32.48 -27.50
N ILE A 282 65.33 -31.51 -28.43
CA ILE A 282 64.07 -31.17 -29.10
C ILE A 282 63.56 -32.35 -29.93
N GLU A 283 64.44 -33.06 -30.63
CA GLU A 283 64.08 -34.20 -31.46
C GLU A 283 63.59 -35.39 -30.62
N ILE A 284 64.25 -35.65 -29.48
CA ILE A 284 63.81 -36.65 -28.48
C ILE A 284 62.47 -36.27 -27.87
N GLU A 285 62.24 -35.00 -27.50
CA GLU A 285 60.94 -34.54 -27.00
C GLU A 285 59.82 -34.72 -28.02
N LYS A 286 60.11 -34.42 -29.30
CA LYS A 286 59.14 -34.56 -30.39
C LYS A 286 58.79 -36.03 -30.64
N SER A 287 59.81 -36.91 -30.69
CA SER A 287 59.61 -38.35 -30.82
C SER A 287 58.88 -38.95 -29.62
N GLY A 288 59.17 -38.47 -28.40
CA GLY A 288 58.47 -38.86 -27.18
C GLY A 288 56.99 -38.48 -27.19
N LYS A 289 56.64 -37.27 -27.66
CA LYS A 289 55.23 -36.84 -27.83
C LYS A 289 54.49 -37.69 -28.86
N GLU A 290 55.09 -37.95 -30.03
CA GLU A 290 54.47 -38.80 -31.05
C GLU A 290 54.24 -40.24 -30.55
N TYR A 291 55.18 -40.80 -29.79
CA TYR A 291 55.03 -42.12 -29.19
C TYR A 291 53.87 -42.16 -28.18
N VAL A 292 53.74 -41.15 -27.33
CA VAL A 292 52.65 -41.05 -26.35
C VAL A 292 51.29 -40.90 -27.06
N GLU A 293 51.19 -40.06 -28.09
CA GLU A 293 49.96 -39.91 -28.89
C GLU A 293 49.56 -41.22 -29.56
N LYS A 294 50.50 -41.92 -30.21
CA LYS A 294 50.23 -43.23 -30.82
C LYS A 294 49.82 -44.28 -29.79
N LYS A 295 50.45 -44.29 -28.61
CA LYS A 295 50.10 -45.20 -27.52
C LYS A 295 48.69 -44.93 -26.97
N ILE A 296 48.30 -43.66 -26.82
CA ILE A 296 46.92 -43.27 -26.42
C ILE A 296 45.91 -43.72 -27.49
N LEU A 297 46.22 -43.54 -28.77
CA LEU A 297 45.35 -43.95 -29.87
C LEU A 297 45.17 -45.47 -29.92
N ILE A 298 46.25 -46.25 -29.74
CA ILE A 298 46.20 -47.71 -29.65
C ILE A 298 45.35 -48.15 -28.45
N ASN A 299 45.55 -47.56 -27.27
CA ASN A 299 44.76 -47.90 -26.09
C ASN A 299 43.27 -47.58 -26.28
N LYS A 300 42.94 -46.49 -26.99
CA LYS A 300 41.56 -46.18 -27.37
C LYS A 300 40.98 -47.25 -28.29
N TYR A 301 41.71 -47.65 -29.34
CA TYR A 301 41.23 -48.69 -30.25
C TYR A 301 41.09 -50.06 -29.57
N VAL A 302 41.95 -50.40 -28.62
CA VAL A 302 41.80 -51.62 -27.81
C VAL A 302 40.53 -51.54 -26.96
N SER A 303 40.28 -50.41 -26.28
CA SER A 303 39.05 -50.20 -25.50
C SER A 303 37.79 -50.25 -26.38
N ASP A 304 37.81 -49.61 -27.56
CA ASP A 304 36.69 -49.63 -28.50
C ASP A 304 36.46 -51.07 -29.04
N PHE A 305 37.53 -51.84 -29.27
CA PHE A 305 37.43 -53.24 -29.70
C PHE A 305 36.85 -54.16 -28.62
N GLU A 306 37.29 -53.99 -27.36
CA GLU A 306 36.74 -54.71 -26.21
C GLU A 306 35.24 -54.38 -26.00
N GLU A 307 34.83 -53.11 -26.14
CA GLU A 307 33.42 -52.70 -26.06
C GLU A 307 32.58 -53.32 -27.20
N ILE A 308 33.11 -53.36 -28.42
CA ILE A 308 32.43 -54.00 -29.56
C ILE A 308 32.31 -55.52 -29.35
N GLN A 309 33.35 -56.20 -28.85
CA GLN A 309 33.27 -57.63 -28.55
C GLN A 309 32.24 -57.92 -27.45
N ASP A 310 32.19 -57.08 -26.41
CA ASP A 310 31.22 -57.22 -25.32
C ASP A 310 29.79 -57.01 -25.85
N ASN A 311 29.58 -56.02 -26.74
CA ASN A 311 28.30 -55.79 -27.41
C ASN A 311 27.88 -56.95 -28.34
N ILE A 312 28.80 -57.54 -29.10
CA ILE A 312 28.52 -58.72 -29.94
C ILE A 312 28.12 -59.92 -29.06
N SER A 313 28.81 -60.12 -27.93
CA SER A 313 28.47 -61.21 -27.00
C SER A 313 27.08 -61.03 -26.38
N LYS A 314 26.71 -59.79 -26.01
CA LYS A 314 25.37 -59.43 -25.54
C LYS A 314 24.30 -59.67 -26.60
N LEU A 315 24.52 -59.21 -27.83
CA LEU A 315 23.57 -59.40 -28.94
C LEU A 315 23.38 -60.88 -29.32
N LYS A 316 24.43 -61.70 -29.31
CA LYS A 316 24.31 -63.16 -29.51
C LYS A 316 23.46 -63.80 -28.41
N SER A 317 23.73 -63.45 -27.15
CA SER A 317 22.93 -63.89 -26.00
C SER A 317 21.45 -63.47 -26.10
N GLU A 318 21.15 -62.27 -26.62
CA GLU A 318 19.78 -61.83 -26.88
C GLU A 318 19.12 -62.62 -28.01
N LEU A 319 19.84 -62.92 -29.10
CA LEU A 319 19.35 -63.69 -30.25
C LEU A 319 18.95 -65.11 -29.84
N ASP A 320 19.83 -65.83 -29.14
CA ASP A 320 19.57 -67.19 -28.64
C ASP A 320 18.35 -67.21 -27.72
N GLY A 321 18.22 -66.18 -26.88
CA GLY A 321 17.04 -65.99 -26.05
C GLY A 321 15.75 -65.80 -26.86
N THR A 322 15.77 -64.96 -27.91
CA THR A 322 14.59 -64.72 -28.74
C THR A 322 14.13 -65.97 -29.50
N GLU A 323 15.04 -66.80 -30.01
CA GLU A 323 14.69 -68.09 -30.64
C GLU A 323 13.99 -69.04 -29.66
N TYR A 324 14.48 -69.13 -28.43
CA TYR A 324 13.84 -69.93 -27.38
C TYR A 324 12.40 -69.46 -27.10
N VAL A 325 12.17 -68.15 -27.04
CA VAL A 325 10.83 -67.59 -26.81
C VAL A 325 9.91 -67.84 -28.00
N ILE A 326 10.38 -67.72 -29.24
CA ILE A 326 9.57 -68.04 -30.42
C ILE A 326 9.11 -69.51 -30.38
N LYS A 327 10.00 -70.43 -30.00
CA LYS A 327 9.66 -71.85 -29.85
C LYS A 327 8.57 -72.07 -28.79
N LYS A 328 8.68 -71.42 -27.63
CA LYS A 328 7.67 -71.49 -26.55
C LYS A 328 6.36 -70.77 -26.92
N LEU A 329 6.40 -69.70 -27.71
CA LEU A 329 5.20 -69.03 -28.21
C LEU A 329 4.42 -69.85 -29.21
N ASN A 330 5.11 -70.63 -30.05
CA ASN A 330 4.46 -71.59 -30.93
C ASN A 330 3.75 -72.72 -30.13
N GLU A 331 4.33 -73.17 -29.01
CA GLU A 331 3.63 -74.06 -28.08
C GLU A 331 2.40 -73.36 -27.46
N PHE A 332 2.53 -72.09 -27.09
CA PHE A 332 1.45 -71.31 -26.47
C PHE A 332 0.25 -71.06 -27.39
N ASN A 333 0.47 -70.87 -28.69
CA ASN A 333 -0.60 -70.55 -29.62
C ASN A 333 -1.58 -71.73 -29.83
N ASN A 334 -1.14 -72.95 -29.54
CA ASN A 334 -1.94 -74.17 -29.67
C ASN A 334 -2.82 -74.47 -28.45
N LEU A 335 -2.65 -73.75 -27.33
CA LEU A 335 -3.44 -73.97 -26.12
C LEU A 335 -4.77 -73.20 -26.19
N LYS A 336 -5.88 -73.95 -26.16
CA LYS A 336 -7.22 -73.41 -25.88
C LYS A 336 -7.36 -73.26 -24.37
N PHE A 337 -7.52 -72.02 -23.91
CA PHE A 337 -7.76 -71.75 -22.51
C PHE A 337 -9.27 -71.76 -22.25
N ASP A 338 -9.77 -72.77 -21.53
CA ASP A 338 -11.22 -72.86 -21.25
C ASP A 338 -11.62 -72.02 -20.03
N SER A 339 -10.68 -71.71 -19.15
CA SER A 339 -10.92 -70.89 -17.95
C SER A 339 -9.72 -70.02 -17.59
N ILE A 340 -9.94 -68.95 -16.84
CA ILE A 340 -8.85 -68.09 -16.37
C ILE A 340 -7.88 -68.83 -15.43
N ASN A 341 -8.35 -69.90 -14.77
CA ASN A 341 -7.52 -70.77 -13.94
C ASN A 341 -6.53 -71.58 -14.80
N THR A 342 -6.96 -72.08 -15.97
CA THR A 342 -6.04 -72.75 -16.91
C THR A 342 -4.96 -71.81 -17.45
N VAL A 343 -5.28 -70.52 -17.59
CA VAL A 343 -4.28 -69.50 -17.94
C VAL A 343 -3.32 -69.28 -16.77
N TYR A 344 -3.83 -69.19 -15.54
CA TYR A 344 -3.03 -69.02 -14.33
C TYR A 344 -2.00 -70.14 -14.17
N ASP A 345 -2.44 -71.40 -14.21
CA ASP A 345 -1.57 -72.56 -14.09
C ASP A 345 -0.49 -72.59 -15.17
N PHE A 346 -0.87 -72.22 -16.40
CA PHE A 346 0.09 -72.14 -17.49
C PHE A 346 1.14 -71.05 -17.27
N VAL A 347 0.75 -69.84 -16.87
CA VAL A 347 1.70 -68.74 -16.66
C VAL A 347 2.61 -69.03 -15.47
N VAL A 348 2.10 -69.66 -14.40
CA VAL A 348 2.90 -70.14 -13.27
C VAL A 348 3.93 -71.18 -13.73
N ASN A 349 3.52 -72.16 -14.53
CA ASN A 349 4.43 -73.16 -15.10
C ASN A 349 5.47 -72.53 -16.04
N LEU A 350 5.08 -71.50 -16.79
CA LEU A 350 5.99 -70.80 -17.69
C LEU A 350 7.02 -69.97 -16.93
N TYR A 351 6.71 -69.44 -15.75
CA TYR A 351 7.68 -68.71 -14.92
C TYR A 351 8.52 -69.62 -14.00
N ASN A 352 8.04 -70.82 -13.70
CA ASN A 352 8.79 -71.80 -12.88
C ASN A 352 9.83 -72.62 -13.68
N GLY A 353 9.88 -72.48 -15.01
CA GLY A 353 10.81 -73.23 -15.86
C GLY A 353 12.08 -72.46 -16.23
N SER A 354 13.26 -72.95 -15.83
CA SER A 354 14.63 -72.60 -16.32
C SER A 354 15.05 -71.10 -16.31
N ASP A 355 16.21 -70.82 -15.73
CA ASP A 355 16.83 -69.47 -15.59
C ASP A 355 16.95 -68.67 -16.91
N ASP A 356 16.91 -69.31 -18.08
CA ASP A 356 16.95 -68.65 -19.38
C ASP A 356 15.75 -67.73 -19.67
N ILE A 357 14.65 -67.91 -18.94
CA ILE A 357 13.44 -67.07 -19.06
C ILE A 357 13.68 -65.63 -18.57
N LEU A 358 14.68 -65.41 -17.70
CA LEU A 358 15.04 -64.07 -17.20
C LEU A 358 15.49 -63.11 -18.30
N LYS A 359 16.08 -63.60 -19.40
CA LYS A 359 16.57 -62.73 -20.49
C LYS A 359 15.44 -62.16 -21.36
N ASN A 360 14.28 -62.81 -21.45
CA ASN A 360 13.19 -62.40 -22.34
C ASN A 360 11.88 -62.04 -21.62
N LYS A 361 11.98 -61.56 -20.38
CA LYS A 361 10.83 -61.13 -19.58
C LYS A 361 9.88 -60.21 -20.37
N SER A 362 10.41 -59.25 -21.16
CA SER A 362 9.60 -58.31 -21.95
C SER A 362 8.60 -58.98 -22.91
N ILE A 363 9.02 -60.02 -23.63
CA ILE A 363 8.17 -60.64 -24.66
C ILE A 363 7.09 -61.52 -23.99
N ILE A 364 7.50 -62.29 -22.98
CA ILE A 364 6.59 -63.13 -22.19
C ILE A 364 5.52 -62.26 -21.51
N ASN A 365 5.91 -61.09 -21.02
CA ASN A 365 5.00 -60.12 -20.41
C ASN A 365 3.91 -59.63 -21.39
N GLU A 366 4.26 -59.29 -22.63
CA GLU A 366 3.27 -58.92 -23.67
C GLU A 366 2.28 -60.05 -23.95
N VAL A 367 2.79 -61.28 -24.01
CA VAL A 367 2.01 -62.48 -24.35
C VAL A 367 0.99 -62.82 -23.25
N ILE A 368 1.40 -62.66 -21.99
CA ILE A 368 0.53 -62.77 -20.82
C ILE A 368 -0.62 -61.76 -20.91
N VAL A 369 -0.31 -60.49 -21.19
CA VAL A 369 -1.33 -59.45 -21.36
C VAL A 369 -2.29 -59.83 -22.48
N LEU A 370 -1.79 -60.22 -23.66
CA LEU A 370 -2.61 -60.54 -24.83
C LEU A 370 -3.61 -61.69 -24.62
N LYS A 371 -3.33 -62.68 -23.77
CA LYS A 371 -4.28 -63.75 -23.46
C LYS A 371 -5.21 -63.42 -22.31
N ILE A 372 -4.75 -62.67 -21.31
CA ILE A 372 -5.56 -62.34 -20.14
C ILE A 372 -6.60 -61.25 -20.47
N LEU A 373 -6.23 -60.27 -21.29
CA LEU A 373 -7.05 -59.10 -21.60
C LEU A 373 -8.43 -59.43 -22.18
N PRO A 374 -8.58 -60.33 -23.18
CA PRO A 374 -9.88 -60.63 -23.76
C PRO A 374 -10.87 -61.23 -22.77
N TYR A 375 -10.41 -62.01 -21.78
CA TYR A 375 -11.28 -62.57 -20.73
C TYR A 375 -11.82 -61.47 -19.82
N TYR A 376 -10.95 -60.61 -19.30
CA TYR A 376 -11.36 -59.51 -18.44
C TYR A 376 -12.20 -58.47 -19.18
N SER A 377 -11.84 -58.12 -20.42
CA SER A 377 -12.63 -57.19 -21.24
C SER A 377 -14.03 -57.73 -21.47
N ARG A 378 -14.21 -59.03 -21.77
CA ARG A 378 -15.55 -59.66 -21.91
C ARG A 378 -16.32 -59.64 -20.59
N GLN A 379 -15.69 -60.06 -19.49
CA GLN A 379 -16.33 -60.15 -18.18
C GLN A 379 -16.82 -58.78 -17.68
N PHE A 380 -16.04 -57.72 -17.90
CA PHE A 380 -16.36 -56.37 -17.40
C PHE A 380 -17.08 -55.48 -18.40
N THR A 381 -17.45 -55.99 -19.59
CA THR A 381 -18.18 -55.21 -20.60
C THR A 381 -19.49 -54.61 -20.07
N ARG A 382 -20.17 -55.28 -19.13
CA ARG A 382 -21.42 -54.81 -18.50
C ARG A 382 -21.25 -54.34 -17.06
N TRP A 383 -20.05 -54.42 -16.52
CA TRP A 383 -19.79 -54.06 -15.13
C TRP A 383 -19.99 -52.56 -14.91
N ASN A 384 -20.72 -52.21 -13.85
CA ASN A 384 -20.92 -50.83 -13.41
C ASN A 384 -20.37 -50.66 -11.99
N ALA A 385 -19.32 -49.84 -11.85
CA ALA A 385 -18.60 -49.66 -10.59
C ALA A 385 -19.42 -49.04 -9.43
N PHE A 386 -20.55 -48.39 -9.72
CA PHE A 386 -21.40 -47.72 -8.71
C PHE A 386 -22.76 -48.39 -8.53
N LYS A 387 -23.01 -49.52 -9.20
CA LYS A 387 -24.21 -50.33 -8.99
C LYS A 387 -23.76 -51.73 -8.65
N MET A 388 -23.73 -52.03 -7.35
CA MET A 388 -23.51 -53.40 -6.88
C MET A 388 -24.78 -54.21 -7.18
N GLU A 389 -24.90 -54.71 -8.40
CA GLU A 389 -25.88 -55.76 -8.69
C GLU A 389 -25.33 -57.07 -8.10
N GLU A 390 -26.07 -57.69 -7.19
CA GLU A 390 -25.72 -58.97 -6.55
C GLU A 390 -25.50 -60.12 -7.56
N SER A 391 -25.94 -59.96 -8.80
CA SER A 391 -25.89 -60.98 -9.87
C SER A 391 -24.58 -61.02 -10.67
N LEU A 392 -23.65 -60.06 -10.48
CA LEU A 392 -22.41 -59.98 -11.25
C LEU A 392 -21.18 -60.22 -10.35
N PRO A 393 -20.24 -61.13 -10.72
CA PRO A 393 -19.05 -61.39 -9.91
C PRO A 393 -18.20 -60.12 -9.77
N SER A 394 -17.94 -59.70 -8.53
CA SER A 394 -17.03 -58.57 -8.26
C SER A 394 -15.66 -58.84 -8.89
N PRO A 395 -15.12 -57.92 -9.73
CA PRO A 395 -13.78 -58.02 -10.29
C PRO A 395 -12.69 -58.27 -9.26
N LYS A 396 -12.93 -57.89 -7.99
CA LYS A 396 -11.93 -57.82 -6.94
C LYS A 396 -11.17 -59.12 -6.75
N ASN A 397 -11.88 -60.24 -6.56
CA ASN A 397 -11.23 -61.52 -6.28
C ASN A 397 -10.37 -61.99 -7.45
N ASN A 398 -10.85 -61.80 -8.68
CA ASN A 398 -10.10 -62.16 -9.87
C ASN A 398 -8.80 -61.35 -9.98
N PHE A 399 -8.84 -60.03 -9.78
CA PHE A 399 -7.61 -59.24 -9.85
C PHE A 399 -6.65 -59.52 -8.68
N LEU A 400 -7.16 -59.73 -7.46
CA LEU A 400 -6.33 -60.03 -6.30
C LEU A 400 -5.54 -61.32 -6.47
N MET A 401 -6.16 -62.36 -7.05
CA MET A 401 -5.50 -63.62 -7.38
C MET A 401 -4.28 -63.39 -8.29
N TRP A 402 -4.44 -62.56 -9.33
CA TRP A 402 -3.35 -62.24 -10.27
C TRP A 402 -2.35 -61.22 -9.72
N LYS A 403 -2.76 -60.34 -8.81
CA LYS A 403 -1.91 -59.25 -8.29
C LYS A 403 -0.65 -59.77 -7.63
N ALA A 404 -0.77 -60.76 -6.75
CA ALA A 404 0.38 -61.31 -6.03
C ALA A 404 1.39 -61.95 -6.99
N PHE A 405 0.89 -62.73 -7.95
CA PHE A 405 1.71 -63.42 -8.92
C PHE A 405 2.37 -62.47 -9.94
N LEU A 406 1.59 -61.59 -10.57
CA LEU A 406 2.12 -60.66 -11.58
C LEU A 406 3.07 -59.61 -10.98
N LYS A 407 2.84 -59.18 -9.73
CA LYS A 407 3.81 -58.33 -9.03
C LYS A 407 5.10 -59.06 -8.64
N SER A 408 5.08 -60.39 -8.48
CA SER A 408 6.31 -61.17 -8.26
C SER A 408 7.16 -61.33 -9.53
N ILE A 409 6.49 -61.24 -10.69
CA ILE A 409 7.12 -61.31 -12.01
C ILE A 409 7.72 -59.96 -12.41
N ASP A 410 6.95 -58.88 -12.21
CA ASP A 410 7.29 -57.52 -12.61
C ASP A 410 7.25 -56.58 -11.41
N ASN A 411 8.39 -56.44 -10.74
CA ASN A 411 8.57 -55.63 -9.52
C ASN A 411 8.61 -54.12 -9.77
N ARG A 412 8.35 -53.65 -11.01
CA ARG A 412 8.37 -52.21 -11.33
C ARG A 412 7.19 -51.53 -10.63
N GLU A 413 7.48 -50.66 -9.66
CA GLU A 413 6.48 -49.79 -9.04
C GLU A 413 6.56 -48.38 -9.64
N LEU A 414 5.39 -47.84 -10.01
CA LEU A 414 5.30 -46.52 -10.62
C LEU A 414 5.21 -45.43 -9.55
N GLU A 415 6.18 -44.53 -9.53
CA GLU A 415 6.08 -43.33 -8.72
C GLU A 415 4.90 -42.43 -9.16
N PRO A 416 4.12 -41.88 -8.22
CA PRO A 416 2.93 -41.06 -8.48
C PRO A 416 3.10 -39.93 -9.49
N GLN A 417 4.31 -39.36 -9.54
CA GLN A 417 4.60 -38.14 -10.30
C GLN A 417 4.98 -38.43 -11.75
N ASN A 418 5.29 -39.70 -12.06
CA ASN A 418 5.95 -40.10 -13.29
C ASN A 418 5.01 -40.65 -14.37
N TYR A 419 3.69 -40.73 -14.15
CA TYR A 419 2.75 -41.22 -15.17
C TYR A 419 2.77 -40.38 -16.46
N LYS A 420 3.25 -39.13 -16.40
CA LYS A 420 3.46 -38.26 -17.57
C LYS A 420 4.65 -38.66 -18.45
N PHE A 421 5.61 -39.44 -17.93
CA PHE A 421 6.82 -39.83 -18.66
C PHE A 421 6.61 -41.03 -19.57
N TYR A 422 5.59 -41.84 -19.31
CA TYR A 422 5.29 -42.98 -20.17
C TYR A 422 4.68 -42.51 -21.46
N LYS A 423 5.20 -43.04 -22.56
CA LYS A 423 4.81 -42.60 -23.90
C LYS A 423 4.09 -43.70 -24.67
N LYS A 424 4.20 -44.96 -24.22
CA LYS A 424 3.52 -46.13 -24.75
C LYS A 424 2.90 -46.95 -23.61
N LEU A 425 1.81 -47.66 -23.90
CA LEU A 425 1.13 -48.54 -22.92
C LEU A 425 2.01 -49.73 -22.50
N SER A 426 2.93 -50.15 -23.38
CA SER A 426 3.93 -51.21 -23.14
C SER A 426 4.87 -50.92 -21.98
N ASP A 427 5.02 -49.64 -21.62
CA ASP A 427 5.97 -49.24 -20.59
C ASP A 427 5.41 -49.47 -19.17
N LEU A 428 4.10 -49.71 -19.04
CA LEU A 428 3.44 -49.99 -17.75
C LEU A 428 3.82 -51.40 -17.22
N PRO A 429 3.84 -51.59 -15.89
CA PRO A 429 3.91 -52.92 -15.28
C PRO A 429 2.77 -53.84 -15.76
N ILE A 430 3.01 -55.16 -15.84
CA ILE A 430 2.05 -56.13 -16.42
C ILE A 430 0.67 -56.00 -15.77
N TYR A 431 0.63 -56.07 -14.44
CA TYR A 431 -0.61 -55.97 -13.67
C TYR A 431 -1.32 -54.64 -13.94
N ASP A 432 -0.57 -53.54 -13.91
CA ASP A 432 -1.08 -52.19 -14.12
C ASP A 432 -1.68 -52.01 -15.53
N ARG A 433 -1.07 -52.61 -16.55
CA ARG A 433 -1.58 -52.61 -17.92
C ARG A 433 -2.87 -53.42 -18.04
N ILE A 434 -2.93 -54.62 -17.48
CA ILE A 434 -4.15 -55.45 -17.50
C ILE A 434 -5.29 -54.71 -16.80
N VAL A 435 -5.05 -54.12 -15.63
CA VAL A 435 -6.06 -53.34 -14.90
C VAL A 435 -6.50 -52.12 -15.69
N TYR A 436 -5.57 -51.36 -16.27
CA TYR A 436 -5.90 -50.17 -17.05
C TYR A 436 -6.75 -50.52 -18.28
N GLU A 437 -6.29 -51.44 -19.12
CA GLU A 437 -6.97 -51.75 -20.38
C GLU A 437 -8.34 -52.46 -20.17
N SER A 438 -8.48 -53.27 -19.11
CA SER A 438 -9.75 -53.95 -18.82
C SER A 438 -10.77 -53.05 -18.14
N LEU A 439 -10.35 -52.19 -17.20
CA LEU A 439 -11.28 -51.40 -16.38
C LEU A 439 -11.50 -49.97 -16.86
N HIS A 440 -10.59 -49.37 -17.66
CA HIS A 440 -10.69 -47.96 -18.05
C HIS A 440 -12.02 -47.60 -18.75
N VAL A 441 -12.47 -48.40 -19.71
CA VAL A 441 -13.72 -48.13 -20.46
C VAL A 441 -14.96 -48.35 -19.58
N PRO A 442 -15.12 -49.49 -18.86
CA PRO A 442 -16.22 -49.66 -17.91
C PRO A 442 -16.28 -48.58 -16.84
N LEU A 443 -15.15 -48.26 -16.20
CA LEU A 443 -15.05 -47.21 -15.17
C LEU A 443 -15.45 -45.85 -15.71
N ARG A 444 -14.93 -45.46 -16.88
CA ARG A 444 -15.29 -44.20 -17.51
C ARG A 444 -16.80 -44.10 -17.74
N ARG A 445 -17.43 -45.17 -18.24
CA ARG A 445 -18.88 -45.22 -18.46
C ARG A 445 -19.66 -45.10 -17.16
N SER A 446 -19.26 -45.84 -16.10
CA SER A 446 -19.85 -45.72 -14.77
C SER A 446 -19.75 -44.30 -14.21
N ILE A 447 -18.59 -43.66 -14.34
CA ILE A 447 -18.38 -42.27 -13.89
C ILE A 447 -19.20 -41.29 -14.72
N LEU A 448 -19.35 -41.51 -16.02
CA LEU A 448 -20.20 -40.66 -16.87
C LEU A 448 -21.69 -40.82 -16.58
N SER A 449 -22.15 -41.96 -16.05
CA SER A 449 -23.54 -42.14 -15.59
C SER A 449 -23.79 -41.71 -14.14
N TRP A 450 -22.78 -41.74 -13.28
CA TRP A 450 -22.87 -41.46 -11.84
C TRP A 450 -23.42 -40.06 -11.53
N LYS A 451 -24.36 -39.89 -10.61
CA LYS A 451 -24.84 -38.54 -10.24
C LYS A 451 -24.30 -38.12 -8.88
N PRO A 452 -23.32 -37.20 -8.80
CA PRO A 452 -22.64 -36.86 -7.54
C PRO A 452 -23.56 -36.37 -6.41
N LYS A 453 -24.68 -35.70 -6.74
CA LYS A 453 -25.65 -35.18 -5.76
C LYS A 453 -26.54 -36.25 -5.13
N GLU A 454 -26.86 -37.30 -5.90
CA GLU A 454 -27.77 -38.39 -5.51
C GLU A 454 -26.99 -39.58 -4.93
N GLU A 455 -25.83 -39.91 -5.54
CA GLU A 455 -25.07 -41.14 -5.32
C GLU A 455 -23.69 -40.87 -4.67
N TYR A 456 -23.60 -39.95 -3.70
CA TYR A 456 -22.31 -39.49 -3.16
C TYR A 456 -21.51 -40.54 -2.38
N ASN A 457 -22.16 -41.57 -1.83
CA ASN A 457 -21.47 -42.65 -1.10
C ASN A 457 -20.81 -43.66 -2.04
N GLU A 458 -21.31 -43.81 -3.27
CA GLU A 458 -20.84 -44.82 -4.21
C GLU A 458 -19.36 -44.64 -4.58
N LEU A 459 -18.89 -43.40 -4.64
CA LEU A 459 -17.48 -43.12 -4.89
C LEU A 459 -16.57 -43.63 -3.76
N LYS A 460 -16.99 -43.45 -2.51
CA LYS A 460 -16.26 -43.90 -1.32
C LYS A 460 -16.30 -45.43 -1.23
N ASN A 461 -17.46 -46.03 -1.48
CA ASN A 461 -17.62 -47.48 -1.53
C ASN A 461 -16.71 -48.10 -2.60
N PHE A 462 -16.71 -47.53 -3.80
CA PHE A 462 -15.86 -47.97 -4.90
C PHE A 462 -14.37 -47.90 -4.54
N PHE A 463 -13.87 -46.76 -4.07
CA PHE A 463 -12.45 -46.66 -3.74
C PHE A 463 -12.05 -47.54 -2.55
N ASN A 464 -12.93 -47.75 -1.56
CA ASN A 464 -12.67 -48.66 -0.45
C ASN A 464 -12.66 -50.13 -0.88
N GLU A 465 -13.61 -50.54 -1.72
CA GLU A 465 -13.71 -51.92 -2.18
C GLU A 465 -12.54 -52.27 -3.12
N TYR A 466 -12.22 -51.38 -4.06
CA TYR A 466 -11.20 -51.62 -5.10
C TYR A 466 -9.82 -51.01 -4.77
N ASP A 467 -9.59 -50.57 -3.52
CA ASP A 467 -8.30 -49.99 -3.12
C ASP A 467 -7.15 -50.99 -3.35
N ASP A 468 -7.40 -52.26 -3.03
CA ASP A 468 -6.41 -53.31 -3.19
C ASP A 468 -6.18 -53.71 -4.66
N VAL A 469 -7.06 -53.32 -5.57
CA VAL A 469 -7.04 -53.77 -6.97
C VAL A 469 -6.38 -52.72 -7.87
N ILE A 470 -6.81 -51.46 -7.76
CA ILE A 470 -6.44 -50.42 -8.73
C ILE A 470 -5.06 -49.83 -8.38
N PRO A 471 -4.08 -49.82 -9.31
CA PRO A 471 -2.79 -49.16 -9.08
C PRO A 471 -2.93 -47.69 -8.69
N TYR A 472 -2.03 -47.20 -7.83
CA TYR A 472 -2.10 -45.84 -7.30
C TYR A 472 -2.16 -44.77 -8.40
N TRP A 473 -1.29 -44.86 -9.42
CA TRP A 473 -1.28 -43.92 -10.54
C TRP A 473 -2.60 -43.92 -11.31
N PHE A 474 -3.25 -45.08 -11.46
CA PHE A 474 -4.50 -45.21 -12.21
C PHE A 474 -5.67 -44.64 -11.41
N LYS A 475 -5.68 -44.83 -10.08
CA LYS A 475 -6.60 -44.12 -9.18
C LYS A 475 -6.47 -42.62 -9.36
N GLU A 476 -5.26 -42.06 -9.28
CA GLU A 476 -5.02 -40.63 -9.42
C GLU A 476 -5.40 -40.11 -10.83
N TYR A 477 -5.15 -40.89 -11.88
CA TYR A 477 -5.58 -40.59 -13.24
C TYR A 477 -7.11 -40.47 -13.34
N ILE A 478 -7.86 -41.44 -12.81
CA ILE A 478 -9.33 -41.43 -12.83
C ILE A 478 -9.88 -40.23 -12.06
N LYS A 479 -9.29 -39.93 -10.89
CA LYS A 479 -9.64 -38.78 -10.07
C LYS A 479 -9.54 -37.47 -10.85
N ILE A 480 -8.41 -37.22 -11.52
CA ILE A 480 -8.16 -35.97 -12.24
C ILE A 480 -8.96 -35.87 -13.54
N ARG A 481 -9.02 -36.94 -14.34
CA ARG A 481 -9.56 -36.89 -15.72
C ARG A 481 -11.07 -37.04 -15.81
N PHE A 482 -11.70 -37.81 -14.92
CA PHE A 482 -13.12 -38.14 -15.03
C PHE A 482 -13.95 -37.61 -13.86
N ILE A 483 -13.46 -37.75 -12.63
CA ILE A 483 -14.24 -37.39 -11.44
C ILE A 483 -14.25 -35.86 -11.24
N VAL A 484 -13.09 -35.20 -11.33
CA VAL A 484 -12.98 -33.73 -11.15
C VAL A 484 -13.90 -32.94 -12.10
N PRO A 485 -13.88 -33.14 -13.44
CA PRO A 485 -14.72 -32.37 -14.35
C PRO A 485 -16.23 -32.55 -14.07
N LYS A 486 -16.62 -33.73 -13.60
CA LYS A 486 -18.01 -34.03 -13.27
C LYS A 486 -18.46 -33.30 -12.00
N ILE A 487 -17.60 -33.26 -10.97
CA ILE A 487 -17.85 -32.48 -9.76
C ILE A 487 -17.88 -30.98 -10.07
N GLU A 488 -16.96 -30.49 -10.93
CA GLU A 488 -16.95 -29.08 -11.36
C GLU A 488 -18.29 -28.70 -12.02
N SER A 489 -18.79 -29.50 -12.96
CA SER A 489 -20.08 -29.26 -13.63
C SER A 489 -21.26 -29.20 -12.66
N GLU A 490 -21.31 -30.10 -11.67
CA GLU A 490 -22.36 -30.08 -10.63
C GLU A 490 -22.29 -28.87 -9.70
N ILE A 491 -21.09 -28.34 -9.48
CA ILE A 491 -20.87 -27.14 -8.66
C ILE A 491 -21.15 -25.88 -9.45
N GLU A 492 -20.91 -25.88 -10.75
CA GLU A 492 -21.35 -24.80 -11.65
C GLU A 492 -22.87 -24.67 -11.71
N SER A 493 -23.62 -25.78 -11.62
CA SER A 493 -25.09 -25.76 -11.57
C SER A 493 -25.67 -25.47 -10.19
N TRP A 494 -24.96 -25.76 -9.09
CA TRP A 494 -25.42 -25.58 -7.71
C TRP A 494 -25.63 -24.11 -7.31
N ASP A 495 -26.78 -23.76 -6.73
CA ASP A 495 -27.08 -22.42 -6.17
C ASP A 495 -27.31 -22.50 -4.65
N PRO A 496 -26.44 -21.87 -3.83
CA PRO A 496 -26.54 -21.92 -2.36
C PRO A 496 -27.84 -21.33 -1.77
N ILE A 497 -28.58 -20.50 -2.51
CA ILE A 497 -29.84 -19.91 -2.03
C ILE A 497 -31.04 -20.78 -2.38
N LYS A 498 -31.03 -21.42 -3.56
CA LYS A 498 -32.21 -22.12 -4.12
C LYS A 498 -32.21 -23.62 -3.84
N ASP A 499 -31.03 -24.22 -3.75
CA ASP A 499 -30.94 -25.68 -3.63
C ASP A 499 -31.29 -26.17 -2.23
N ARG A 500 -32.22 -27.13 -2.17
CA ARG A 500 -32.68 -27.73 -0.91
C ARG A 500 -31.66 -28.68 -0.28
N LEU A 501 -30.77 -29.27 -1.08
CA LEU A 501 -29.76 -30.21 -0.63
C LEU A 501 -28.49 -29.45 -0.23
N PRO A 502 -28.10 -29.41 1.06
CA PRO A 502 -26.90 -28.72 1.48
C PRO A 502 -25.65 -29.35 0.84
N ILE A 503 -24.79 -28.51 0.24
CA ILE A 503 -23.60 -28.98 -0.47
C ILE A 503 -22.70 -29.89 0.36
N HIS A 504 -22.61 -29.67 1.68
CA HIS A 504 -21.78 -30.48 2.55
C HIS A 504 -22.24 -31.94 2.66
N LYS A 505 -23.51 -32.25 2.41
CA LYS A 505 -24.04 -33.63 2.48
C LYS A 505 -23.44 -34.53 1.41
N TRP A 506 -23.29 -34.02 0.19
CA TRP A 506 -22.81 -34.80 -0.94
C TRP A 506 -21.35 -34.51 -1.27
N PHE A 507 -20.87 -33.28 -1.06
CA PHE A 507 -19.50 -32.89 -1.41
C PHE A 507 -18.45 -33.36 -0.39
N ILE A 508 -18.73 -33.36 0.92
CA ILE A 508 -17.73 -33.75 1.93
C ILE A 508 -17.32 -35.22 1.81
N PRO A 509 -18.26 -36.18 1.68
CA PRO A 509 -17.91 -37.58 1.46
C PRO A 509 -17.00 -37.77 0.23
N ILE A 510 -17.26 -37.01 -0.85
CA ILE A 510 -16.42 -37.01 -2.06
C ILE A 510 -15.06 -36.35 -1.78
N HIS A 511 -15.03 -35.23 -1.04
CA HIS A 511 -13.81 -34.51 -0.69
C HIS A 511 -12.85 -35.33 0.18
N GLU A 512 -13.34 -36.13 1.11
CA GLU A 512 -12.52 -37.05 1.91
C GLU A 512 -11.67 -37.97 1.02
N VAL A 513 -12.24 -38.43 -0.11
CA VAL A 513 -11.58 -39.33 -1.06
C VAL A 513 -10.68 -38.59 -2.06
N MET A 514 -11.04 -37.34 -2.40
CA MET A 514 -10.47 -36.58 -3.52
C MET A 514 -9.53 -35.44 -3.11
N SER A 515 -9.45 -35.10 -1.82
CA SER A 515 -8.94 -33.85 -1.20
C SER A 515 -7.87 -33.06 -1.99
N LYS A 516 -6.79 -33.68 -2.45
CA LYS A 516 -5.69 -32.99 -3.15
C LYS A 516 -6.14 -32.37 -4.48
N HIS A 517 -7.10 -32.98 -5.17
CA HIS A 517 -7.54 -32.60 -6.53
C HIS A 517 -8.65 -31.54 -6.54
N LEU A 518 -9.44 -31.41 -5.47
CA LEU A 518 -10.58 -30.48 -5.43
C LEU A 518 -10.19 -29.07 -4.92
N LYS A 519 -8.90 -28.77 -4.75
CA LYS A 519 -8.45 -27.46 -4.26
C LYS A 519 -8.92 -26.29 -5.12
N HIS A 520 -8.98 -26.45 -6.44
CA HIS A 520 -9.50 -25.42 -7.36
C HIS A 520 -11.02 -25.24 -7.22
N ILE A 521 -11.75 -26.33 -6.99
CA ILE A 521 -13.20 -26.32 -6.74
C ILE A 521 -13.55 -25.55 -5.46
N HIS A 522 -12.72 -25.63 -4.41
CA HIS A 522 -12.93 -24.84 -3.18
C HIS A 522 -13.07 -23.34 -3.45
N TYR A 523 -12.40 -22.81 -4.47
CA TYR A 523 -12.54 -21.42 -4.87
C TYR A 523 -13.94 -21.13 -5.45
N MET A 524 -14.47 -22.01 -6.30
CA MET A 524 -15.82 -21.87 -6.87
C MET A 524 -16.90 -21.90 -5.79
N ILE A 525 -16.79 -22.84 -4.86
CA ILE A 525 -17.71 -22.98 -3.72
C ILE A 525 -17.68 -21.71 -2.86
N ARG A 526 -16.49 -21.21 -2.49
CA ARG A 526 -16.35 -19.95 -1.74
C ARG A 526 -16.99 -18.76 -2.46
N ASN A 527 -16.79 -18.64 -3.77
CA ASN A 527 -17.38 -17.53 -4.53
C ASN A 527 -18.91 -17.59 -4.58
N LYS A 528 -19.49 -18.79 -4.70
CA LYS A 528 -20.95 -18.95 -4.65
C LYS A 528 -21.51 -18.65 -3.27
N ILE A 529 -20.88 -19.16 -2.20
CA ILE A 529 -21.29 -18.83 -0.82
C ILE A 529 -21.17 -17.31 -0.57
N ALA A 530 -20.10 -16.67 -1.03
CA ALA A 530 -19.92 -15.22 -0.89
C ALA A 530 -21.06 -14.43 -1.56
N LYS A 531 -21.54 -14.87 -2.74
CA LYS A 531 -22.72 -14.29 -3.40
C LYS A 531 -23.99 -14.48 -2.55
N GLY A 532 -24.18 -15.67 -1.95
CA GLY A 532 -25.29 -15.94 -1.04
C GLY A 532 -25.30 -15.07 0.22
N LEU A 533 -24.12 -14.74 0.75
CA LEU A 533 -23.97 -13.94 1.96
C LEU A 533 -24.09 -12.42 1.75
N GLN A 534 -24.25 -11.94 0.50
CA GLN A 534 -24.36 -10.50 0.24
C GLN A 534 -25.55 -9.85 0.98
N LEU A 535 -26.69 -10.56 1.03
CA LEU A 535 -27.92 -10.12 1.70
C LEU A 535 -28.03 -10.57 3.16
N TRP A 536 -27.07 -11.34 3.67
CA TRP A 536 -27.09 -11.82 5.05
C TRP A 536 -26.86 -10.68 6.06
N GLU A 537 -27.55 -10.76 7.20
CA GLU A 537 -27.43 -9.84 8.33
C GLU A 537 -26.72 -10.52 9.50
N GLY A 538 -25.81 -9.80 10.18
CA GLY A 538 -24.91 -10.37 11.20
C GLY A 538 -25.59 -10.99 12.43
N LYS A 539 -26.90 -10.77 12.62
CA LYS A 539 -27.70 -11.35 13.72
C LYS A 539 -28.05 -12.82 13.49
N ASP A 540 -28.18 -13.26 12.24
CA ASP A 540 -28.60 -14.62 11.92
C ASP A 540 -27.44 -15.62 12.02
N LEU A 541 -27.58 -16.65 12.86
CA LEU A 541 -26.60 -17.70 13.08
C LEU A 541 -26.61 -18.81 12.01
N SER A 542 -27.51 -18.74 11.01
CA SER A 542 -27.60 -19.75 9.96
C SER A 542 -26.27 -20.03 9.24
N PRO A 543 -25.42 -19.02 8.90
CA PRO A 543 -24.15 -19.30 8.23
C PRO A 543 -23.09 -19.88 9.15
N LEU A 544 -23.16 -19.64 10.46
CA LEU A 544 -22.22 -20.19 11.43
C LEU A 544 -22.28 -21.73 11.42
N ARG A 545 -23.49 -22.29 11.43
CA ARG A 545 -23.69 -23.75 11.37
C ARG A 545 -23.08 -24.35 10.11
N PHE A 546 -23.28 -23.67 8.98
CA PHE A 546 -22.73 -24.09 7.71
C PHE A 546 -21.20 -23.97 7.68
N LEU A 547 -20.64 -22.81 8.01
CA LEU A 547 -19.20 -22.52 7.92
C LEU A 547 -18.36 -23.32 8.91
N LYS A 548 -18.92 -23.75 10.05
CA LYS A 548 -18.23 -24.64 11.01
C LYS A 548 -17.75 -25.92 10.35
N ILE A 549 -18.57 -26.49 9.46
CA ILE A 549 -18.25 -27.72 8.73
C ILE A 549 -17.09 -27.46 7.74
N TRP A 550 -17.06 -26.28 7.11
CA TRP A 550 -16.07 -25.92 6.09
C TRP A 550 -14.72 -25.44 6.64
N LYS A 551 -14.63 -25.14 7.94
CA LYS A 551 -13.40 -24.65 8.61
C LYS A 551 -12.21 -25.58 8.40
N ASN A 552 -12.44 -26.90 8.45
CA ASN A 552 -11.39 -27.90 8.32
C ASN A 552 -11.16 -28.35 6.86
N ILE A 553 -12.03 -27.94 5.93
CA ILE A 553 -11.97 -28.30 4.51
C ILE A 553 -11.15 -27.26 3.74
N PHE A 554 -11.42 -25.98 3.98
CA PHE A 554 -10.65 -24.91 3.37
C PHE A 554 -9.30 -24.73 4.08
N SER A 555 -8.24 -24.43 3.32
CA SER A 555 -6.95 -24.09 3.93
C SER A 555 -7.12 -22.93 4.89
N SER A 556 -6.45 -22.98 6.05
CA SER A 556 -6.59 -21.97 7.12
C SER A 556 -6.49 -20.54 6.60
N LYS A 557 -5.52 -20.25 5.73
CA LYS A 557 -5.36 -18.94 5.08
C LYS A 557 -6.59 -18.56 4.24
N SER A 558 -7.01 -19.43 3.33
CA SER A 558 -8.17 -19.17 2.46
C SER A 558 -9.50 -19.04 3.22
N PHE A 559 -9.64 -19.76 4.33
CA PHE A 559 -10.81 -19.68 5.19
C PHE A 559 -10.84 -18.34 5.93
N MET A 560 -9.73 -17.93 6.55
CA MET A 560 -9.64 -16.65 7.23
C MET A 560 -9.81 -15.46 6.28
N ASP A 561 -9.27 -15.53 5.07
CA ASP A 561 -9.48 -14.49 4.05
C ASP A 561 -10.97 -14.40 3.64
N PHE A 562 -11.65 -15.54 3.51
CA PHE A 562 -13.10 -15.60 3.24
C PHE A 562 -13.92 -14.99 4.40
N ILE A 563 -13.57 -15.31 5.65
CA ILE A 563 -14.21 -14.77 6.86
C ILE A 563 -14.01 -13.25 6.95
N ARG A 564 -12.78 -12.75 6.75
CA ARG A 564 -12.45 -11.31 6.75
C ARG A 564 -13.20 -10.53 5.69
N LYS A 565 -13.43 -11.13 4.52
CA LYS A 565 -14.08 -10.47 3.39
C LYS A 565 -15.61 -10.44 3.49
N ASN A 566 -16.24 -11.52 4.00
CA ASN A 566 -17.70 -11.69 3.92
C ASN A 566 -18.42 -11.70 5.27
N ILE A 567 -17.74 -12.08 6.38
CA ILE A 567 -18.37 -12.23 7.71
C ILE A 567 -18.02 -11.06 8.63
N ILE A 568 -16.74 -10.72 8.77
CA ILE A 568 -16.26 -9.65 9.67
C ILE A 568 -16.97 -8.31 9.43
N PRO A 569 -17.15 -7.83 8.19
CA PRO A 569 -17.87 -6.57 7.95
C PRO A 569 -19.34 -6.60 8.42
N LYS A 570 -20.02 -7.73 8.25
CA LYS A 570 -21.43 -7.90 8.66
C LYS A 570 -21.58 -8.02 10.18
N LEU A 571 -20.62 -8.65 10.85
CA LEU A 571 -20.56 -8.68 12.32
C LEU A 571 -20.20 -7.31 12.92
N HIS A 572 -19.31 -6.56 12.25
CA HIS A 572 -19.03 -5.17 12.60
C HIS A 572 -20.32 -4.33 12.56
N ASP A 573 -21.08 -4.43 11.46
CA ASP A 573 -22.36 -3.71 11.31
C ASP A 573 -23.36 -4.13 12.39
N TYR A 574 -23.51 -5.43 12.66
CA TYR A 574 -24.35 -5.95 13.74
C TYR A 574 -23.96 -5.37 15.11
N LEU A 575 -22.69 -5.48 15.51
CA LEU A 575 -22.19 -4.96 16.80
C LEU A 575 -22.35 -3.44 16.93
N SER A 576 -22.13 -2.70 15.84
CA SER A 576 -22.22 -1.24 15.83
C SER A 576 -23.65 -0.73 16.02
N ASN A 577 -24.65 -1.51 15.59
CA ASN A 577 -26.08 -1.18 15.62
C ASN A 577 -26.83 -1.70 16.85
N ILE A 578 -26.15 -2.38 17.78
CA ILE A 578 -26.78 -2.85 19.04
C ILE A 578 -27.28 -1.63 19.83
N SER A 579 -28.58 -1.62 20.13
CA SER A 579 -29.21 -0.58 20.94
C SER A 579 -28.99 -0.87 22.43
N PHE A 580 -28.44 0.09 23.15
CA PHE A 580 -28.20 -0.03 24.58
C PHE A 580 -29.36 0.57 25.41
N SER A 581 -29.75 -0.13 26.46
CA SER A 581 -30.70 0.31 27.51
C SER A 581 -30.08 0.07 28.90
N LEU A 582 -30.69 0.61 29.96
CA LEU A 582 -30.26 0.29 31.34
C LEU A 582 -30.45 -1.21 31.66
N ASP A 583 -31.46 -1.82 31.05
CA ASP A 583 -31.76 -3.25 31.11
C ASP A 583 -31.21 -3.98 29.86
N PHE A 584 -29.98 -3.65 29.44
CA PHE A 584 -29.39 -4.26 28.25
C PHE A 584 -29.30 -5.78 28.42
N ASP A 585 -30.04 -6.52 27.60
CA ASP A 585 -30.02 -7.97 27.62
C ASP A 585 -28.75 -8.49 26.93
N PHE A 586 -27.81 -8.97 27.75
CA PHE A 586 -26.59 -9.62 27.31
C PHE A 586 -26.84 -10.88 26.46
N SER A 587 -28.07 -11.38 26.36
CA SER A 587 -28.45 -12.46 25.44
C SER A 587 -28.16 -12.12 23.98
N GLU A 588 -28.25 -10.85 23.57
CA GLU A 588 -27.90 -10.44 22.20
C GLU A 588 -26.40 -10.65 21.91
N LEU A 589 -25.53 -10.36 22.89
CA LEU A 589 -24.10 -10.59 22.76
C LEU A 589 -23.73 -12.08 22.76
N LYS A 590 -24.54 -12.95 23.36
CA LYS A 590 -24.32 -14.40 23.31
C LYS A 590 -24.29 -14.90 21.86
N GLN A 591 -25.03 -14.28 20.94
CA GLN A 591 -25.01 -14.65 19.52
C GLN A 591 -23.67 -14.31 18.86
N PHE A 592 -23.07 -13.16 19.19
CA PHE A 592 -21.75 -12.79 18.69
C PHE A 592 -20.66 -13.75 19.17
N PHE A 593 -20.64 -14.09 20.46
CA PHE A 593 -19.60 -14.98 21.02
C PHE A 593 -19.66 -16.42 20.48
N GLN A 594 -20.78 -16.86 19.92
CA GLN A 594 -20.84 -18.17 19.23
C GLN A 594 -19.91 -18.26 18.00
N TRP A 595 -19.51 -17.13 17.43
CA TRP A 595 -18.54 -17.05 16.34
C TRP A 595 -17.10 -17.37 16.77
N GLU A 596 -16.84 -17.57 18.07
CA GLU A 596 -15.53 -17.92 18.60
C GLU A 596 -14.95 -19.21 17.99
N SER A 597 -15.84 -20.13 17.66
CA SER A 597 -15.50 -21.37 16.97
C SER A 597 -14.88 -21.19 15.58
N ILE A 598 -15.05 -20.04 14.92
CA ILE A 598 -14.62 -19.79 13.54
C ILE A 598 -13.61 -18.65 13.43
N ILE A 599 -13.81 -17.55 14.16
CA ILE A 599 -13.02 -16.33 14.07
C ILE A 599 -11.83 -16.42 15.04
N SER A 600 -10.67 -15.87 14.66
CA SER A 600 -9.51 -15.86 15.55
C SER A 600 -9.78 -14.99 16.79
N ARG A 601 -9.18 -15.36 17.94
CA ARG A 601 -9.31 -14.55 19.18
C ARG A 601 -8.90 -13.10 18.96
N SER A 602 -7.82 -12.86 18.22
CA SER A 602 -7.37 -11.50 17.87
C SER A 602 -8.39 -10.73 17.02
N ASP A 603 -9.02 -11.38 16.04
CA ASP A 603 -10.01 -10.72 15.17
C ASP A 603 -11.31 -10.44 15.95
N MET A 604 -11.73 -11.34 16.85
CA MET A 604 -12.86 -11.08 17.75
C MET A 604 -12.58 -9.95 18.73
N ILE A 605 -11.41 -9.93 19.37
CA ILE A 605 -11.02 -8.83 20.27
C ILE A 605 -11.03 -7.52 19.50
N ASN A 606 -10.43 -7.48 18.31
CA ASN A 606 -10.42 -6.29 17.46
C ASN A 606 -11.84 -5.86 17.04
N LEU A 607 -12.70 -6.78 16.64
CA LEU A 607 -14.11 -6.50 16.33
C LEU A 607 -14.86 -5.94 17.55
N PHE A 608 -14.68 -6.55 18.72
CA PHE A 608 -15.36 -6.12 19.93
C PHE A 608 -14.85 -4.75 20.42
N VAL A 609 -13.53 -4.52 20.39
CA VAL A 609 -12.87 -3.23 20.72
C VAL A 609 -13.23 -2.12 19.74
N ASN A 610 -13.34 -2.41 18.45
CA ASN A 610 -13.58 -1.38 17.44
C ASN A 610 -15.06 -1.15 17.12
N SER A 611 -15.95 -2.12 17.39
CA SER A 611 -17.37 -2.03 17.05
C SER A 611 -18.28 -1.94 18.26
N PHE A 612 -18.11 -2.82 19.25
CA PHE A 612 -18.98 -2.85 20.43
C PHE A 612 -18.63 -1.74 21.43
N PHE A 613 -17.36 -1.63 21.83
CA PHE A 613 -16.94 -0.66 22.84
C PHE A 613 -17.17 0.80 22.44
N PRO A 614 -17.03 1.25 21.18
CA PRO A 614 -17.35 2.63 20.83
C PRO A 614 -18.85 2.92 20.95
N SER A 615 -19.72 1.99 20.57
CA SER A 615 -21.18 2.12 20.72
C SER A 615 -21.61 2.03 22.19
N CYS A 616 -21.01 1.12 22.97
CA CYS A 616 -21.22 1.00 24.41
C CYS A 616 -20.68 2.21 25.17
N ASN A 617 -19.47 2.69 24.84
CA ASN A 617 -18.87 3.88 25.43
C ASN A 617 -19.64 5.13 25.00
N TYR A 618 -20.24 5.17 23.81
CA TYR A 618 -21.21 6.19 23.45
C TYR A 618 -22.46 6.08 24.32
N PHE A 619 -22.98 4.89 24.64
CA PHE A 619 -24.09 4.74 25.58
C PHE A 619 -23.73 5.04 27.05
N ILE A 620 -22.58 4.64 27.56
CA ILE A 620 -22.12 4.94 28.93
C ILE A 620 -21.81 6.44 29.06
N THR A 621 -21.01 6.95 28.11
CA THR A 621 -21.18 8.22 27.40
C THR A 621 -22.22 9.20 27.89
N THR A 622 -23.22 9.49 27.06
CA THR A 622 -24.52 8.80 27.18
C THR A 622 -25.37 8.94 28.46
N THR A 623 -25.60 7.82 29.12
CA THR A 623 -26.58 7.62 30.20
C THR A 623 -25.97 7.53 31.60
N LEU A 624 -24.70 7.14 31.77
CA LEU A 624 -24.05 7.00 33.09
C LEU A 624 -23.03 8.11 33.41
N LYS A 625 -22.44 8.76 32.41
CA LYS A 625 -21.43 9.83 32.60
C LYS A 625 -21.97 11.23 32.40
N GLY A 626 -23.06 11.54 33.12
CA GLY A 626 -23.34 12.88 33.67
C GLY A 626 -22.15 13.47 34.46
N ASP A 627 -21.15 12.65 34.75
CA ASP A 627 -19.98 12.99 35.53
C ASP A 627 -18.73 12.34 34.94
N LYS A 628 -17.67 13.16 34.81
CA LYS A 628 -16.28 12.75 35.04
C LYS A 628 -15.61 11.76 34.04
N GLU A 629 -14.87 12.25 33.01
CA GLU A 629 -13.49 11.82 32.59
C GLU A 629 -13.01 12.32 31.21
N LYS A 630 -12.14 13.36 31.23
CA LYS A 630 -10.98 13.61 30.34
C LYS A 630 -10.42 15.03 30.58
N PHE A 631 -9.89 15.28 31.78
CA PHE A 631 -9.07 16.46 32.09
C PHE A 631 -8.11 16.06 33.22
N LYS A 632 -6.82 15.84 32.91
CA LYS A 632 -5.78 15.48 33.89
C LYS A 632 -5.29 16.68 34.74
N SER A 633 -6.00 17.81 34.76
CA SER A 633 -5.84 18.84 35.80
C SER A 633 -7.08 18.82 36.72
N ARG A 634 -7.02 18.04 37.80
CA ARG A 634 -8.08 17.90 38.81
C ARG A 634 -8.67 19.27 39.24
N LYS A 635 -7.84 20.33 39.27
CA LYS A 635 -8.18 21.66 39.80
C LYS A 635 -9.23 22.46 39.02
N TYR A 636 -9.34 22.29 37.70
CA TYR A 636 -10.26 23.09 36.86
C TYR A 636 -11.54 22.35 36.49
N ARG A 637 -11.53 21.03 36.56
CA ARG A 637 -12.70 20.16 36.30
C ARG A 637 -13.85 20.50 37.23
N ASP A 638 -13.54 20.89 38.46
CA ASP A 638 -14.54 21.27 39.46
C ASP A 638 -14.99 22.73 39.34
N GLN A 639 -14.55 23.48 38.32
CA GLN A 639 -14.89 24.89 38.17
C GLN A 639 -15.62 25.22 36.86
N VAL A 640 -15.58 24.34 35.85
CA VAL A 640 -16.12 24.60 34.51
C VAL A 640 -16.83 23.37 33.96
N VAL A 641 -18.01 23.58 33.37
CA VAL A 641 -18.79 22.61 32.62
C VAL A 641 -18.58 22.85 31.12
N GLY A 642 -18.15 21.82 30.39
CA GLY A 642 -17.98 21.88 28.94
C GLY A 642 -19.21 21.35 28.20
N TYR A 643 -19.71 22.11 27.24
CA TYR A 643 -20.74 21.71 26.28
C TYR A 643 -20.13 21.70 24.89
N PHE A 644 -19.97 20.51 24.31
CA PHE A 644 -19.18 20.30 23.10
C PHE A 644 -20.03 19.90 21.89
N GLY A 645 -19.70 20.43 20.72
CA GLY A 645 -20.33 20.03 19.46
C GLY A 645 -21.79 20.46 19.28
N ILE A 646 -22.22 21.53 19.96
CA ILE A 646 -23.61 22.02 19.86
C ILE A 646 -23.86 22.53 18.44
N PRO A 647 -24.81 21.96 17.68
CA PRO A 647 -25.14 22.45 16.35
C PRO A 647 -25.89 23.78 16.45
N PHE A 648 -25.53 24.74 15.60
CA PHE A 648 -26.21 26.04 15.50
C PHE A 648 -26.97 26.24 14.18
N ALA A 649 -26.70 25.39 13.18
CA ALA A 649 -27.36 25.38 11.87
C ALA A 649 -27.55 23.95 11.36
N GLU A 650 -28.43 23.77 10.36
CA GLU A 650 -28.57 22.51 9.64
C GLU A 650 -27.25 22.14 8.93
N PRO A 651 -26.91 20.84 8.82
CA PRO A 651 -25.69 20.41 8.15
C PRO A 651 -25.64 20.90 6.69
N PRO A 652 -24.59 21.64 6.28
CA PRO A 652 -24.51 22.27 4.95
C PRO A 652 -24.08 21.29 3.85
N VAL A 653 -24.71 20.11 3.82
CA VAL A 653 -24.39 19.00 2.92
C VAL A 653 -25.31 18.97 1.70
N LYS A 654 -24.91 18.22 0.66
CA LYS A 654 -25.72 17.98 -0.55
C LYS A 654 -26.23 19.30 -1.17
N SER A 655 -27.54 19.51 -1.22
CA SER A 655 -28.18 20.68 -1.82
C SER A 655 -27.97 21.98 -1.03
N LEU A 656 -27.51 21.90 0.23
CA LEU A 656 -27.14 23.03 1.08
C LEU A 656 -25.66 23.43 0.94
N ARG A 657 -24.84 22.61 0.26
CA ARG A 657 -23.45 22.99 -0.05
C ARG A 657 -23.43 24.28 -0.89
N PHE A 658 -22.55 25.21 -0.51
CA PHE A 658 -22.42 26.58 -1.05
C PHE A 658 -23.57 27.54 -0.76
N LYS A 659 -24.64 27.10 -0.08
CA LYS A 659 -25.77 27.96 0.28
C LYS A 659 -25.58 28.60 1.66
N PRO A 660 -26.28 29.70 1.96
CA PRO A 660 -26.35 30.23 3.32
C PRO A 660 -26.73 29.16 4.34
N PRO A 661 -26.18 29.21 5.56
CA PRO A 661 -26.58 28.31 6.63
C PRO A 661 -28.07 28.47 6.95
N VAL A 662 -28.75 27.35 7.18
CA VAL A 662 -30.14 27.35 7.63
C VAL A 662 -30.13 27.21 9.15
N PRO A 663 -30.62 28.19 9.92
CA PRO A 663 -30.73 28.06 11.36
C PRO A 663 -31.58 26.84 11.74
N LEU A 664 -31.23 26.17 12.84
CA LEU A 664 -32.01 25.04 13.32
C LEU A 664 -33.45 25.45 13.64
N LYS A 665 -34.41 24.61 13.27
CA LYS A 665 -35.82 24.82 13.64
C LYS A 665 -35.99 24.64 15.14
N ASN A 666 -36.93 25.38 15.73
CA ASN A 666 -37.33 25.14 17.12
C ASN A 666 -37.72 23.67 17.30
N ASN A 667 -37.28 23.05 18.39
CA ASN A 667 -37.52 21.64 18.71
C ASN A 667 -36.89 20.61 17.75
N THR A 668 -35.82 20.96 17.01
CA THR A 668 -35.05 19.99 16.21
C THR A 668 -34.61 18.79 17.06
N PHE A 669 -34.19 19.04 18.31
CA PHE A 669 -33.80 18.01 19.28
C PHE A 669 -34.85 17.89 20.39
N LYS A 670 -35.98 17.22 20.11
CA LYS A 670 -37.10 17.07 21.07
C LYS A 670 -36.70 16.54 22.45
N ARG A 671 -35.64 15.72 22.54
CA ARG A 671 -35.12 15.12 23.79
C ARG A 671 -33.85 15.80 24.33
N GLY A 672 -33.50 16.96 23.80
CA GLY A 672 -32.19 17.60 24.05
C GLY A 672 -31.08 17.02 23.17
N PHE A 673 -29.94 17.72 23.15
CA PHE A 673 -28.75 17.34 22.40
C PHE A 673 -27.61 16.98 23.35
N LEU A 674 -26.93 15.87 23.10
CA LEU A 674 -25.83 15.43 23.94
C LEU A 674 -24.52 16.15 23.59
N ALA A 675 -24.24 17.25 24.28
CA ALA A 675 -23.06 18.08 24.03
C ALA A 675 -21.76 17.55 24.66
N ARG A 676 -21.33 16.32 24.31
CA ARG A 676 -20.14 15.65 24.91
C ARG A 676 -18.95 15.49 23.96
N GLN A 677 -19.17 15.52 22.65
CA GLN A 677 -18.11 15.35 21.66
C GLN A 677 -17.70 16.72 21.12
N LEU A 678 -16.39 16.98 21.04
CA LEU A 678 -15.86 18.17 20.39
C LEU A 678 -16.46 18.35 19.00
N ALA A 679 -16.72 19.62 18.65
CA ALA A 679 -17.26 19.99 17.36
C ALA A 679 -16.45 19.36 16.21
N ARG A 680 -17.14 18.81 15.22
CA ARG A 680 -16.52 18.25 14.02
C ARG A 680 -15.80 19.36 13.26
N THR A 681 -14.65 19.05 12.68
CA THR A 681 -13.84 20.02 11.93
C THR A 681 -14.41 20.17 10.52
N CYS A 682 -14.65 21.41 10.08
CA CYS A 682 -15.03 21.65 8.69
C CYS A 682 -13.94 21.11 7.76
N TYR A 683 -14.36 20.41 6.70
CA TYR A 683 -13.42 19.71 5.85
C TYR A 683 -12.45 20.68 5.14
N PHE A 684 -11.16 20.52 5.40
CA PHE A 684 -10.06 21.08 4.63
C PHE A 684 -9.05 19.96 4.34
N LYS A 685 -8.10 20.17 3.42
CA LYS A 685 -7.04 19.19 3.12
C LYS A 685 -5.99 19.19 4.25
N PRO A 686 -5.92 18.17 5.12
CA PRO A 686 -4.93 18.17 6.19
C PRO A 686 -3.52 17.99 5.61
N ARG A 687 -2.54 18.72 6.14
CA ARG A 687 -1.13 18.67 5.73
C ARG A 687 -0.31 18.15 6.91
N TYR A 688 0.48 17.10 6.68
CA TYR A 688 1.34 16.50 7.71
C TYR A 688 2.78 16.50 7.22
N THR A 689 3.67 16.98 8.06
CA THR A 689 5.10 17.17 7.78
C THR A 689 6.00 16.34 8.69
N GLY A 690 5.47 15.82 9.80
CA GLY A 690 6.23 15.17 10.87
C GLY A 690 6.84 16.15 11.87
N PHE A 691 6.81 17.46 11.58
CA PHE A 691 7.26 18.49 12.51
C PHE A 691 6.10 18.96 13.38
N ILE A 692 6.24 18.78 14.70
CA ILE A 692 5.18 19.06 15.68
C ILE A 692 4.62 20.49 15.58
N GLY A 693 5.46 21.49 15.28
CA GLY A 693 5.03 22.89 15.16
C GLY A 693 4.06 23.16 14.02
N PHE A 694 4.15 22.38 12.93
CA PHE A 694 3.24 22.45 11.79
C PHE A 694 2.05 21.52 11.98
N ASP A 695 2.31 20.26 12.34
CA ASP A 695 1.30 19.20 12.47
C ASP A 695 0.30 19.48 13.61
N TYR A 696 0.68 20.31 14.59
CA TYR A 696 -0.20 20.77 15.66
C TYR A 696 -1.44 21.51 15.16
N TRP A 697 -1.34 22.22 14.04
CA TRP A 697 -2.46 22.94 13.42
C TRP A 697 -3.31 22.07 12.49
N HIS A 698 -2.82 20.88 12.16
CA HIS A 698 -3.47 19.91 11.28
C HIS A 698 -3.56 18.52 11.94
N PRO A 699 -4.10 18.33 13.16
CA PRO A 699 -3.97 17.06 13.87
C PRO A 699 -4.80 15.91 13.25
N LYS A 700 -4.21 14.70 13.26
CA LYS A 700 -4.79 13.46 12.67
C LYS A 700 -6.07 12.98 13.35
N PHE A 701 -6.24 13.25 14.63
CA PHE A 701 -7.32 12.69 15.44
C PHE A 701 -8.65 13.45 15.32
N LEU A 702 -8.67 14.61 14.64
CA LEU A 702 -9.90 15.38 14.42
C LEU A 702 -10.80 14.71 13.40
N LYS A 703 -12.12 14.85 13.59
CA LYS A 703 -13.14 14.33 12.67
C LYS A 703 -13.49 15.40 11.62
N TYR A 704 -12.99 15.23 10.41
CA TYR A 704 -13.25 16.12 9.26
C TYR A 704 -14.61 15.79 8.62
N SER A 705 -15.46 16.80 8.41
CA SER A 705 -16.82 16.62 7.90
C SER A 705 -17.37 17.93 7.32
N GLU A 706 -18.33 17.85 6.39
CA GLU A 706 -19.14 19.00 5.99
C GLU A 706 -20.25 19.32 7.01
N ASP A 707 -20.76 18.31 7.70
CA ASP A 707 -21.58 18.48 8.90
C ASP A 707 -20.67 18.94 10.05
N CYS A 708 -20.37 20.24 10.05
CA CYS A 708 -19.41 20.88 10.94
C CYS A 708 -19.92 22.17 11.60
N LEU A 709 -21.14 22.65 11.30
CA LEU A 709 -21.71 23.90 11.84
C LEU A 709 -22.12 23.75 13.32
N GLN A 710 -21.09 23.61 14.16
CA GLN A 710 -21.14 23.30 15.57
C GLN A 710 -20.23 24.23 16.36
N LEU A 711 -20.52 24.41 17.65
CA LEU A 711 -19.71 25.18 18.58
C LEU A 711 -19.34 24.38 19.82
N ASN A 712 -18.27 24.80 20.50
CA ASN A 712 -17.94 24.34 21.85
C ASN A 712 -18.07 25.49 22.83
N MET A 713 -18.49 25.19 24.06
CA MET A 713 -18.73 26.19 25.10
C MET A 713 -18.23 25.69 26.45
N TRP A 714 -17.55 26.56 27.19
CA TRP A 714 -17.06 26.34 28.54
C TRP A 714 -17.77 27.31 29.49
N VAL A 715 -18.57 26.76 30.40
CA VAL A 715 -19.39 27.53 31.35
C VAL A 715 -18.83 27.34 32.75
N PRO A 716 -18.34 28.40 33.42
CA PRO A 716 -17.87 28.30 34.80
C PRO A 716 -19.04 28.03 35.76
N LYS A 717 -18.78 27.40 36.91
CA LYS A 717 -19.82 27.09 37.91
C LYS A 717 -20.53 28.33 38.47
N LYS A 718 -19.84 29.48 38.49
CA LYS A 718 -20.39 30.78 38.91
C LYS A 718 -20.08 31.81 37.82
N PRO A 719 -20.84 31.83 36.71
CA PRO A 719 -20.67 32.82 35.65
C PRO A 719 -20.88 34.24 36.17
N ASN A 720 -20.13 35.19 35.64
CA ASN A 720 -20.24 36.62 35.97
C ASN A 720 -20.92 37.44 34.87
N GLY A 721 -21.62 36.79 33.95
CA GLY A 721 -22.25 37.44 32.79
C GLY A 721 -21.33 37.66 31.59
N GLY A 722 -20.01 37.67 31.74
CA GLY A 722 -19.09 37.85 30.60
C GLY A 722 -19.17 36.70 29.60
N VAL A 723 -19.19 37.01 28.30
CA VAL A 723 -19.22 36.02 27.22
C VAL A 723 -18.12 36.32 26.21
N LEU A 724 -17.23 35.37 25.98
CA LEU A 724 -16.19 35.44 24.97
C LEU A 724 -16.52 34.48 23.83
N VAL A 725 -16.72 34.99 22.63
CA VAL A 725 -16.88 34.16 21.42
C VAL A 725 -15.60 34.24 20.60
N PHE A 726 -14.95 33.11 20.36
CA PHE A 726 -13.70 33.02 19.64
C PHE A 726 -13.90 32.50 18.20
N ILE A 727 -13.35 33.26 17.24
CA ILE A 727 -13.27 32.90 15.82
C ILE A 727 -11.79 32.62 15.50
N PHE A 728 -11.48 31.38 15.13
CA PHE A 728 -10.12 31.00 14.76
C PHE A 728 -9.70 31.59 13.40
N GLY A 729 -8.38 31.75 13.19
CA GLY A 729 -7.78 32.23 11.93
C GLY A 729 -7.48 31.14 10.91
N ARG A 730 -6.26 31.17 10.33
CA ARG A 730 -5.71 30.21 9.34
C ARG A 730 -6.18 30.38 7.88
N GLY A 731 -6.09 31.59 7.35
CA GLY A 731 -6.13 31.82 5.89
C GLY A 731 -7.50 31.61 5.22
N TYR A 732 -8.55 31.38 6.01
CA TYR A 732 -9.86 30.88 5.57
C TYR A 732 -9.87 29.49 4.94
N ASP A 733 -8.72 28.80 4.84
CA ASP A 733 -8.59 27.52 4.15
C ASP A 733 -8.44 26.32 5.08
N SER A 734 -8.13 26.56 6.36
CA SER A 734 -7.86 25.54 7.36
C SER A 734 -8.27 26.02 8.75
N GLY A 735 -8.15 25.15 9.76
CA GLY A 735 -8.45 25.46 11.16
C GLY A 735 -9.65 24.72 11.73
N SER A 736 -9.73 24.71 13.06
CA SER A 736 -10.80 24.04 13.80
C SER A 736 -10.94 24.64 15.21
N PRO A 737 -12.17 24.83 15.73
CA PRO A 737 -12.40 25.25 17.10
C PRO A 737 -12.03 24.13 18.10
N SER A 738 -11.85 22.90 17.61
CA SER A 738 -11.50 21.73 18.42
C SER A 738 -9.99 21.52 18.55
N LEU A 739 -9.15 22.46 18.06
CA LEU A 739 -7.72 22.48 18.34
C LEU A 739 -7.48 22.73 19.84
N ASP A 740 -6.51 22.03 20.41
CA ASP A 740 -6.24 22.08 21.85
C ASP A 740 -5.80 23.48 22.34
N ILE A 741 -5.16 24.29 21.49
CA ILE A 741 -4.80 25.66 21.84
C ILE A 741 -6.03 26.54 22.11
N TYR A 742 -7.18 26.24 21.52
CA TYR A 742 -8.43 27.01 21.71
C TYR A 742 -9.30 26.45 22.84
N ASN A 743 -8.77 25.55 23.67
CA ASN A 743 -9.51 25.00 24.80
C ASN A 743 -9.79 26.10 25.85
N GLY A 744 -11.04 26.53 25.91
CA GLY A 744 -11.50 27.64 26.75
C GLY A 744 -11.60 27.34 28.24
N ALA A 745 -11.25 26.14 28.73
CA ALA A 745 -11.48 25.75 30.12
C ALA A 745 -10.73 26.64 31.14
N VAL A 746 -9.47 27.00 30.87
CA VAL A 746 -8.65 27.76 31.82
C VAL A 746 -9.11 29.22 31.87
N ILE A 747 -9.30 29.84 30.70
CA ILE A 747 -9.81 31.21 30.61
C ILE A 747 -11.20 31.30 31.24
N ALA A 748 -12.12 30.36 30.95
CA ALA A 748 -13.44 30.34 31.58
C ALA A 748 -13.37 30.22 33.12
N ALA A 749 -12.51 29.34 33.64
CA ALA A 749 -12.32 29.18 35.08
C ALA A 749 -11.76 30.44 35.75
N LYS A 750 -10.75 31.06 35.12
CA LYS A 750 -9.99 32.19 35.69
C LYS A 750 -10.75 33.51 35.58
N THR A 751 -11.42 33.77 34.46
CA THR A 751 -12.18 35.02 34.26
C THR A 751 -13.62 34.91 34.74
N LYS A 752 -14.11 33.69 35.02
CA LYS A 752 -15.52 33.37 35.30
C LYS A 752 -16.48 33.75 34.17
N SER A 753 -15.95 33.95 32.96
CA SER A 753 -16.72 34.23 31.75
C SER A 753 -17.03 32.94 31.00
N ILE A 754 -18.13 32.91 30.26
CA ILE A 754 -18.44 31.83 29.33
C ILE A 754 -17.52 31.99 28.12
N VAL A 755 -16.86 30.92 27.70
CA VAL A 755 -16.05 30.91 26.48
C VAL A 755 -16.70 30.02 25.46
N VAL A 756 -16.93 30.54 24.26
CA VAL A 756 -17.52 29.83 23.13
C VAL A 756 -16.53 29.89 21.98
N ASN A 757 -16.31 28.79 21.27
CA ASN A 757 -15.63 28.83 19.97
C ASN A 757 -16.49 28.17 18.90
N ILE A 758 -16.48 28.72 17.69
CA ILE A 758 -17.44 28.39 16.65
C ILE A 758 -16.74 27.85 15.40
N ASN A 759 -17.32 26.83 14.77
CA ASN A 759 -16.96 26.45 13.40
C ASN A 759 -17.59 27.38 12.38
N TYR A 760 -16.97 27.45 11.21
CA TYR A 760 -17.52 28.05 9.99
C TYR A 760 -16.92 27.34 8.78
N ARG A 761 -17.64 27.31 7.65
CA ARG A 761 -17.13 26.67 6.42
C ARG A 761 -15.90 27.42 5.90
N LEU A 762 -14.94 26.64 5.39
CA LEU A 762 -13.63 27.09 4.93
C LEU A 762 -13.51 26.96 3.40
N ASP A 763 -12.52 27.64 2.83
CA ASP A 763 -12.08 27.56 1.44
C ASP A 763 -13.26 27.64 0.45
N VAL A 764 -13.28 26.78 -0.58
CA VAL A 764 -14.35 26.72 -1.58
C VAL A 764 -15.73 26.48 -0.97
N LEU A 765 -15.83 25.82 0.19
CA LEU A 765 -17.13 25.55 0.83
C LEU A 765 -17.71 26.79 1.52
N GLY A 766 -16.86 27.69 1.98
CA GLY A 766 -17.22 28.89 2.76
C GLY A 766 -17.19 30.20 1.97
N PHE A 767 -16.32 30.31 0.97
CA PHE A 767 -15.93 31.60 0.40
C PHE A 767 -15.98 31.65 -1.13
N SER A 768 -16.55 30.64 -1.78
CA SER A 768 -16.85 30.70 -3.22
C SER A 768 -17.91 31.74 -3.55
N THR A 769 -17.75 32.45 -4.67
CA THR A 769 -18.81 33.27 -5.29
C THR A 769 -18.94 32.90 -6.76
N PHE A 770 -20.16 33.00 -7.32
CA PHE A 770 -20.40 32.71 -8.72
C PHE A 770 -21.51 33.59 -9.29
N LYS A 771 -21.26 34.18 -10.48
CA LYS A 771 -22.15 35.12 -11.19
C LYS A 771 -22.59 36.29 -10.30
N ASP A 772 -21.62 37.00 -9.72
CA ASP A 772 -21.85 38.20 -8.88
C ASP A 772 -22.85 37.96 -7.74
N GLY A 773 -22.70 36.80 -7.08
CA GLY A 773 -23.55 36.40 -5.97
C GLY A 773 -24.94 35.88 -6.38
N LYS A 774 -25.29 35.83 -7.67
CA LYS A 774 -26.63 35.37 -8.12
C LYS A 774 -26.85 33.87 -7.93
N VAL A 775 -25.81 33.07 -8.15
CA VAL A 775 -25.89 31.60 -8.10
C VAL A 775 -25.27 31.09 -6.81
N ILE A 776 -24.08 31.60 -6.47
CA ILE A 776 -23.42 31.35 -5.19
C ILE A 776 -23.08 32.72 -4.58
N PRO A 777 -23.63 33.06 -3.41
CA PRO A 777 -23.64 34.43 -2.89
C PRO A 777 -22.26 34.99 -2.55
N GLY A 778 -21.28 34.14 -2.24
CA GLY A 778 -20.07 34.57 -1.53
C GLY A 778 -20.28 34.65 -0.02
N ASN A 779 -19.17 34.67 0.73
CA ASN A 779 -19.16 34.94 2.18
C ASN A 779 -20.07 34.03 3.03
N VAL A 780 -20.38 32.80 2.60
CA VAL A 780 -21.25 31.90 3.38
C VAL A 780 -20.59 31.44 4.69
N GLY A 781 -19.25 31.42 4.76
CA GLY A 781 -18.51 31.25 6.02
C GLY A 781 -18.75 32.38 7.02
N LEU A 782 -18.89 33.64 6.57
CA LEU A 782 -19.28 34.76 7.45
C LEU A 782 -20.75 34.65 7.88
N LEU A 783 -21.62 34.14 7.00
CA LEU A 783 -23.01 33.84 7.37
C LEU A 783 -23.09 32.71 8.41
N ASP A 784 -22.20 31.70 8.36
CA ASP A 784 -22.11 30.66 9.40
C ASP A 784 -21.77 31.29 10.76
N GLN A 785 -20.76 32.17 10.78
CA GLN A 785 -20.38 32.92 11.97
C GLN A 785 -21.53 33.80 12.48
N GLN A 786 -22.27 34.46 11.59
CA GLN A 786 -23.44 35.28 11.94
C GLN A 786 -24.56 34.45 12.59
N VAL A 787 -24.86 33.25 12.07
CA VAL A 787 -25.86 32.35 12.68
C VAL A 787 -25.39 31.85 14.04
N ALA A 788 -24.11 31.52 14.19
CA ALA A 788 -23.55 31.13 15.48
C ALA A 788 -23.59 32.28 16.50
N LEU A 789 -23.26 33.51 16.10
CA LEU A 789 -23.36 34.70 16.97
C LEU A 789 -24.79 34.96 17.42
N LYS A 790 -25.75 34.87 16.50
CA LYS A 790 -27.17 34.95 16.84
C LYS A 790 -27.57 33.86 17.83
N TRP A 791 -27.14 32.61 17.60
CA TRP A 791 -27.40 31.51 18.52
C TRP A 791 -26.83 31.80 19.91
N VAL A 792 -25.59 32.28 20.02
CA VAL A 792 -25.00 32.65 21.32
C VAL A 792 -25.81 33.75 21.98
N HIS A 793 -26.09 34.84 21.27
CA HIS A 793 -26.88 35.96 21.78
C HIS A 793 -28.26 35.53 22.33
N ASP A 794 -28.94 34.63 21.62
CA ASP A 794 -30.30 34.21 21.98
C ASP A 794 -30.32 33.19 23.14
N ASN A 795 -29.24 32.41 23.31
CA ASN A 795 -29.19 31.28 24.24
C ASN A 795 -28.30 31.48 25.48
N VAL A 796 -27.30 32.37 25.44
CA VAL A 796 -26.26 32.44 26.49
C VAL A 796 -26.79 32.80 27.88
N LYS A 797 -27.95 33.48 27.95
CA LYS A 797 -28.66 33.76 29.21
C LYS A 797 -29.01 32.49 30.00
N TYR A 798 -29.29 31.37 29.33
CA TYR A 798 -29.60 30.10 29.98
C TYR A 798 -28.36 29.44 30.61
N PHE A 799 -27.16 29.94 30.31
CA PHE A 799 -25.90 29.48 30.85
C PHE A 799 -25.27 30.50 31.82
N GLY A 800 -25.99 31.57 32.18
CA GLY A 800 -25.52 32.64 33.06
C GLY A 800 -24.69 33.73 32.37
N GLY A 801 -24.71 33.81 31.04
CA GLY A 801 -24.10 34.92 30.31
C GLY A 801 -25.08 36.08 30.09
N ASP A 802 -24.55 37.28 29.96
CA ASP A 802 -25.30 38.47 29.59
C ASP A 802 -25.07 38.77 28.10
N LYS A 803 -26.17 38.88 27.35
CA LYS A 803 -26.15 39.26 25.93
C LYS A 803 -25.54 40.65 25.68
N LYS A 804 -25.49 41.52 26.70
CA LYS A 804 -24.83 42.85 26.65
C LYS A 804 -23.31 42.80 26.87
N LEU A 805 -22.77 41.64 27.28
CA LEU A 805 -21.35 41.45 27.59
C LEU A 805 -20.70 40.44 26.63
N ILE A 806 -21.20 40.37 25.39
CA ILE A 806 -20.62 39.53 24.34
C ILE A 806 -19.40 40.25 23.74
N THR A 807 -18.24 39.64 23.94
CA THR A 807 -16.96 40.02 23.37
C THR A 807 -16.60 39.05 22.26
N LEU A 808 -16.40 39.56 21.05
CA LEU A 808 -15.97 38.77 19.90
C LEU A 808 -14.44 38.83 19.77
N PHE A 809 -13.77 37.70 19.84
CA PHE A 809 -12.31 37.57 19.79
C PHE A 809 -11.93 36.84 18.51
N GLY A 810 -11.06 37.44 17.68
CA GLY A 810 -10.43 36.76 16.57
C GLY A 810 -8.91 36.89 16.54
N GLU A 811 -8.27 35.95 15.84
CA GLU A 811 -6.83 35.97 15.56
C GLU A 811 -6.58 35.76 14.06
N GLY A 812 -5.65 36.52 13.47
CA GLY A 812 -5.33 36.45 12.03
C GLY A 812 -6.57 36.73 11.16
N THR A 813 -6.90 35.82 10.24
CA THR A 813 -8.15 35.89 9.46
C THR A 813 -9.42 35.83 10.32
N GLY A 814 -9.34 35.28 11.53
CA GLY A 814 -10.40 35.33 12.53
C GLY A 814 -10.62 36.75 13.03
N ALA A 815 -9.56 37.52 13.27
CA ALA A 815 -9.65 38.94 13.62
C ALA A 815 -10.26 39.75 12.45
N VAL A 816 -9.90 39.42 11.21
CA VAL A 816 -10.54 39.99 10.03
C VAL A 816 -12.04 39.67 9.98
N SER A 817 -12.45 38.43 10.31
CA SER A 817 -13.86 38.06 10.46
C SER A 817 -14.57 38.87 11.54
N VAL A 818 -13.93 39.08 12.70
CA VAL A 818 -14.47 39.94 13.77
C VAL A 818 -14.67 41.37 13.28
N ALA A 819 -13.67 41.94 12.60
CA ALA A 819 -13.76 43.26 11.99
C ALA A 819 -14.88 43.32 10.94
N ALA A 820 -15.03 42.29 10.09
CA ALA A 820 -16.09 42.20 9.09
C ALA A 820 -17.50 42.21 9.72
N HIS A 821 -17.69 41.57 10.88
CA HIS A 821 -18.97 41.61 11.60
C HIS A 821 -19.36 43.01 12.08
N LEU A 822 -18.40 43.94 12.28
CA LEU A 822 -18.72 45.33 12.61
C LEU A 822 -19.36 46.09 11.42
N TYR A 823 -19.13 45.64 10.19
CA TYR A 823 -19.69 46.22 8.96
C TYR A 823 -21.00 45.56 8.51
N SER A 824 -21.43 44.50 9.21
CA SER A 824 -22.71 43.82 8.98
C SER A 824 -23.72 44.23 10.06
N GLU A 825 -24.79 44.92 9.65
CA GLU A 825 -25.88 45.32 10.55
C GLU A 825 -26.54 44.11 11.23
N GLU A 826 -26.61 42.97 10.54
CA GLU A 826 -27.25 41.75 11.04
C GLU A 826 -26.43 41.02 12.11
N SER A 827 -25.13 41.32 12.24
CA SER A 827 -24.26 40.68 13.23
C SER A 827 -23.73 41.65 14.28
N SER A 828 -23.43 42.90 13.91
CA SER A 828 -22.93 43.93 14.83
C SER A 828 -23.86 44.23 16.01
N LYS A 829 -25.18 44.03 15.86
CA LYS A 829 -26.17 44.16 16.94
C LYS A 829 -25.97 43.17 18.10
N TYR A 830 -25.26 42.06 17.87
CA TYR A 830 -24.99 41.03 18.88
C TYR A 830 -23.65 41.19 19.60
N ILE A 831 -22.84 42.19 19.23
CA ILE A 831 -21.45 42.33 19.67
C ILE A 831 -21.31 43.65 20.45
N ASN A 832 -20.73 43.62 21.64
CA ASN A 832 -20.49 44.82 22.45
C ASN A 832 -19.00 45.18 22.53
N ARG A 833 -18.12 44.19 22.38
CA ARG A 833 -16.67 44.39 22.41
C ARG A 833 -15.99 43.50 21.39
N VAL A 834 -14.82 43.93 20.91
CA VAL A 834 -14.00 43.14 19.99
C VAL A 834 -12.55 43.06 20.45
N ILE A 835 -11.95 41.89 20.24
CA ILE A 835 -10.52 41.65 20.39
C ILE A 835 -9.99 41.22 19.03
N LEU A 836 -9.06 41.99 18.48
CA LEU A 836 -8.48 41.79 17.15
C LEU A 836 -6.99 41.52 17.30
N LEU A 837 -6.59 40.24 17.23
CA LEU A 837 -5.18 39.87 17.30
C LEU A 837 -4.62 39.61 15.90
N SER A 838 -3.53 40.29 15.57
CA SER A 838 -2.69 39.97 14.41
C SER A 838 -3.46 40.00 13.08
N GLY A 839 -4.48 40.86 12.97
CA GLY A 839 -5.32 40.97 11.77
C GLY A 839 -6.36 42.08 11.83
N SER A 840 -6.69 42.64 10.67
CA SER A 840 -7.60 43.75 10.46
C SER A 840 -8.25 43.70 9.08
N ILE A 841 -9.39 44.37 8.89
CA ILE A 841 -10.04 44.43 7.57
C ILE A 841 -9.20 45.17 6.51
N LYS A 842 -8.21 45.98 6.94
CA LYS A 842 -7.31 46.71 6.05
C LYS A 842 -6.12 45.86 5.59
N ASN A 843 -5.85 44.69 6.18
CA ASN A 843 -4.76 43.85 5.73
C ASN A 843 -4.88 43.50 4.24
N THR A 844 -3.77 43.45 3.52
CA THR A 844 -3.76 43.14 2.09
C THR A 844 -4.46 41.81 1.77
N TRP A 845 -4.28 40.81 2.63
CA TRP A 845 -4.87 39.47 2.54
C TRP A 845 -6.28 39.31 3.14
N ALA A 846 -6.89 40.38 3.65
CA ALA A 846 -8.19 40.31 4.36
C ALA A 846 -9.37 39.88 3.47
N TYR A 847 -9.46 40.43 2.24
CA TYR A 847 -10.57 40.21 1.31
C TYR A 847 -10.15 40.41 -0.15
N GLN A 848 -10.90 39.83 -1.09
CA GLN A 848 -10.59 39.77 -2.52
C GLN A 848 -11.74 40.32 -3.39
N LYS A 849 -11.41 40.77 -4.60
CA LYS A 849 -12.38 41.14 -5.63
C LYS A 849 -13.23 39.94 -6.04
N ASN A 850 -14.54 40.16 -6.19
CA ASN A 850 -15.50 39.13 -6.62
C ASN A 850 -15.08 38.41 -7.91
N ASN A 851 -14.57 39.15 -8.89
CA ASN A 851 -14.16 38.60 -10.19
C ASN A 851 -13.05 37.55 -10.05
N VAL A 852 -12.06 37.78 -9.19
CA VAL A 852 -10.93 36.87 -8.98
C VAL A 852 -11.42 35.55 -8.37
N VAL A 853 -12.24 35.62 -7.32
CA VAL A 853 -12.82 34.43 -6.67
C VAL A 853 -13.78 33.68 -7.60
N SER A 854 -14.58 34.40 -8.40
CA SER A 854 -15.47 33.82 -9.41
C SER A 854 -14.69 33.10 -10.52
N LYS A 855 -13.59 33.68 -11.00
CA LYS A 855 -12.70 33.03 -11.98
C LYS A 855 -12.02 31.78 -11.40
N ASN A 856 -11.57 31.83 -10.14
CA ASN A 856 -11.06 30.66 -9.43
C ASN A 856 -12.12 29.54 -9.36
N PHE A 857 -13.36 29.89 -9.00
CA PHE A 857 -14.47 28.94 -8.96
C PHE A 857 -14.75 28.30 -10.33
N MET A 858 -14.70 29.08 -11.41
CA MET A 858 -14.87 28.56 -12.77
C MET A 858 -13.71 27.68 -13.23
N LYS A 859 -12.47 28.02 -12.86
CA LYS A 859 -11.29 27.18 -13.12
C LYS A 859 -11.42 25.84 -12.40
N LEU A 860 -11.91 25.85 -11.16
CA LEU A 860 -12.23 24.62 -10.40
C LEU A 860 -13.30 23.79 -11.09
N ALA A 861 -14.42 24.42 -11.52
CA ALA A 861 -15.50 23.73 -12.23
C ALA A 861 -14.97 23.04 -13.51
N LYS A 862 -14.13 23.73 -14.28
CA LYS A 862 -13.48 23.17 -15.48
C LYS A 862 -12.57 21.99 -15.12
N ASN A 863 -11.72 22.12 -14.10
CA ASN A 863 -10.83 21.04 -13.65
C ASN A 863 -11.59 19.79 -13.20
N LEU A 864 -12.75 19.96 -12.57
CA LEU A 864 -13.62 18.87 -12.12
C LEU A 864 -14.62 18.37 -13.18
N LYS A 865 -14.48 18.85 -14.43
CA LYS A 865 -15.33 18.52 -15.59
C LYS A 865 -16.81 18.84 -15.33
N CYS A 866 -17.09 19.87 -14.55
CA CYS A 866 -18.44 20.40 -14.35
C CYS A 866 -18.70 21.49 -15.39
N THR A 867 -19.40 21.10 -16.46
CA THR A 867 -19.76 21.97 -17.60
C THR A 867 -21.28 22.06 -17.75
N GLY A 868 -21.76 23.12 -18.41
CA GLY A 868 -23.18 23.35 -18.67
C GLY A 868 -23.62 24.74 -18.26
N ASN A 869 -24.93 24.93 -18.12
CA ASN A 869 -25.49 26.17 -17.57
C ASN A 869 -25.16 26.31 -16.07
N ASP A 870 -25.35 27.51 -15.53
CA ASP A 870 -24.98 27.84 -14.14
C ASP A 870 -25.58 26.87 -13.11
N ARG A 871 -26.82 26.41 -13.33
CA ARG A 871 -27.50 25.44 -12.46
C ARG A 871 -26.88 24.04 -12.58
N GLN A 872 -26.50 23.61 -13.78
CA GLN A 872 -25.82 22.33 -14.02
C GLN A 872 -24.43 22.31 -13.38
N ILE A 873 -23.67 23.41 -13.51
CA ILE A 873 -22.36 23.56 -12.86
C ILE A 873 -22.51 23.43 -11.34
N LEU A 874 -23.44 24.16 -10.73
CA LEU A 874 -23.70 24.10 -9.29
C LEU A 874 -24.10 22.68 -8.86
N LYS A 875 -25.08 22.06 -9.52
CA LYS A 875 -25.53 20.69 -9.20
C LYS A 875 -24.38 19.68 -9.33
N CYS A 876 -23.55 19.82 -10.37
CA CYS A 876 -22.37 18.97 -10.55
C CYS A 876 -21.40 19.11 -9.38
N LEU A 877 -21.05 20.33 -8.97
CA LEU A 877 -20.15 20.57 -7.84
C LEU A 877 -20.74 20.12 -6.49
N GLN A 878 -22.06 20.26 -6.30
CA GLN A 878 -22.77 19.73 -5.14
C GLN A 878 -22.76 18.19 -5.10
N SER A 879 -22.68 17.52 -6.25
CA SER A 879 -22.61 16.05 -6.35
C SER A 879 -21.22 15.47 -6.10
N LYS A 880 -20.15 16.28 -6.15
CA LYS A 880 -18.79 15.81 -5.95
C LYS A 880 -18.56 15.38 -4.49
N ASP A 881 -17.71 14.39 -4.29
CA ASP A 881 -17.16 14.09 -2.97
C ASP A 881 -16.37 15.31 -2.42
N VAL A 882 -16.48 15.57 -1.11
CA VAL A 882 -15.90 16.76 -0.47
C VAL A 882 -14.37 16.75 -0.54
N LYS A 883 -13.74 15.58 -0.36
CA LYS A 883 -12.27 15.44 -0.45
C LYS A 883 -11.80 15.81 -1.84
N THR A 884 -12.46 15.28 -2.86
CA THR A 884 -12.15 15.58 -4.27
C THR A 884 -12.30 17.06 -4.59
N LEU A 885 -13.39 17.68 -4.14
CA LEU A 885 -13.68 19.10 -4.36
C LEU A 885 -12.64 20.02 -3.72
N VAL A 886 -12.36 19.83 -2.43
CA VAL A 886 -11.43 20.66 -1.67
C VAL A 886 -9.98 20.45 -2.14
N HIS A 887 -9.57 19.21 -2.44
CA HIS A 887 -8.23 18.94 -2.94
C HIS A 887 -8.00 19.57 -4.32
N ALA A 888 -9.02 19.62 -5.17
CA ALA A 888 -8.94 20.30 -6.46
C ALA A 888 -8.90 21.83 -6.29
N ALA A 889 -9.60 22.37 -5.29
CA ALA A 889 -9.59 23.80 -4.97
C ALA A 889 -8.22 24.30 -4.48
N ASP A 890 -7.51 23.50 -3.68
CA ASP A 890 -6.16 23.78 -3.16
C ASP A 890 -5.13 24.11 -4.27
N GLY A 891 -5.28 23.52 -5.46
CA GLY A 891 -4.40 23.77 -6.62
C GLY A 891 -4.82 24.93 -7.53
N ILE A 892 -5.93 25.59 -7.24
CA ILE A 892 -6.40 26.73 -8.03
C ILE A 892 -5.67 27.98 -7.58
N ARG A 893 -5.18 28.80 -8.51
CA ARG A 893 -4.74 30.18 -8.27
C ARG A 893 -5.06 31.04 -9.50
N HIS A 894 -5.35 32.31 -9.26
CA HIS A 894 -5.51 33.33 -10.30
C HIS A 894 -4.23 34.19 -10.40
N PRO A 895 -3.80 34.63 -11.59
CA PRO A 895 -2.59 35.45 -11.73
C PRO A 895 -2.65 36.79 -10.97
N GLU A 896 -3.82 37.44 -10.94
CA GLU A 896 -4.03 38.71 -10.21
C GLU A 896 -4.19 38.53 -8.69
N GLN A 897 -4.26 37.30 -8.18
CA GLN A 897 -4.41 37.02 -6.75
C GLN A 897 -3.04 37.15 -6.07
N SER A 898 -2.97 37.89 -4.96
CA SER A 898 -1.76 37.95 -4.13
C SER A 898 -1.34 36.53 -3.68
N PRO A 899 -0.04 36.18 -3.75
CA PRO A 899 0.48 34.92 -3.24
C PRO A 899 0.15 34.66 -1.76
N LEU A 900 0.00 35.71 -0.96
CA LEU A 900 -0.37 35.63 0.46
C LEU A 900 -1.86 35.28 0.66
N MET A 901 -2.68 35.41 -0.36
CA MET A 901 -4.11 35.09 -0.30
C MET A 901 -4.41 33.66 -0.75
N HIS A 902 -5.33 33.00 -0.06
CA HIS A 902 -5.91 31.74 -0.52
C HIS A 902 -6.94 32.00 -1.65
N SER A 903 -7.33 30.94 -2.37
CA SER A 903 -8.13 31.08 -3.60
C SER A 903 -9.57 31.51 -3.36
N PHE A 904 -10.06 31.20 -2.17
CA PHE A 904 -11.41 31.48 -1.71
C PHE A 904 -11.31 32.16 -0.34
N THR A 905 -11.47 33.49 -0.33
CA THR A 905 -11.45 34.36 0.86
C THR A 905 -12.71 35.23 0.90
N ILE A 906 -12.85 36.11 1.89
CA ILE A 906 -13.92 37.11 1.90
C ILE A 906 -13.95 37.86 0.56
N VAL A 907 -15.14 37.99 -0.05
CA VAL A 907 -15.36 38.82 -1.23
C VAL A 907 -15.86 40.20 -0.84
N GLU A 908 -15.36 41.23 -1.52
CA GLU A 908 -15.62 42.63 -1.19
C GLU A 908 -17.10 43.05 -1.34
N ASN A 909 -17.84 42.45 -2.28
CA ASN A 909 -19.22 42.81 -2.54
C ASN A 909 -20.13 41.58 -2.45
N ASP A 910 -21.14 41.64 -1.59
CA ASP A 910 -22.12 40.57 -1.51
C ASP A 910 -23.51 41.09 -1.11
N ARG A 911 -24.55 40.28 -1.37
CA ARG A 911 -25.96 40.68 -1.20
C ARG A 911 -26.54 40.35 0.18
N LEU A 912 -25.85 39.52 0.98
CA LEU A 912 -26.42 38.87 2.16
C LEU A 912 -25.74 39.34 3.46
N PHE A 913 -24.42 39.26 3.53
CA PHE A 913 -23.62 39.61 4.70
C PHE A 913 -23.32 41.11 4.75
N PHE A 914 -22.55 41.65 3.80
CA PHE A 914 -22.28 43.10 3.74
C PHE A 914 -23.46 43.90 3.18
N LYS A 915 -24.35 43.28 2.40
CA LYS A 915 -25.46 43.95 1.70
C LYS A 915 -24.97 45.17 0.89
N GLY A 916 -23.88 44.98 0.15
CA GLY A 916 -23.20 46.03 -0.60
C GLY A 916 -21.69 45.80 -0.68
N ASP A 917 -20.98 46.89 -0.96
CA ASP A 917 -19.53 46.90 -1.16
C ASP A 917 -18.81 47.29 0.14
N LEU A 918 -17.99 46.37 0.66
CA LEU A 918 -17.20 46.53 1.87
C LEU A 918 -16.23 47.70 1.76
N THR A 919 -15.56 47.88 0.62
CA THR A 919 -14.62 49.00 0.39
C THR A 919 -15.35 50.34 0.52
N LYS A 920 -16.56 50.46 -0.03
CA LYS A 920 -17.42 51.64 0.16
C LYS A 920 -17.86 51.82 1.61
N LYS A 921 -18.16 50.75 2.33
CA LYS A 921 -18.52 50.81 3.76
C LYS A 921 -17.36 51.28 4.62
N ILE A 922 -16.14 50.79 4.37
CA ILE A 922 -14.91 51.27 5.03
C ILE A 922 -14.73 52.77 4.72
N PHE A 923 -14.81 53.18 3.46
CA PHE A 923 -14.72 54.59 3.08
C PHE A 923 -15.75 55.48 3.81
N LYS A 924 -16.99 55.02 3.94
CA LYS A 924 -18.08 55.78 4.60
C LYS A 924 -18.09 55.66 6.12
N LYS A 925 -17.17 54.89 6.73
CA LYS A 925 -17.19 54.55 8.18
C LYS A 925 -18.52 53.92 8.59
N ASP A 926 -19.11 53.14 7.68
CA ASP A 926 -20.41 52.48 7.85
C ASP A 926 -20.24 51.15 8.58
N MET A 927 -19.85 51.26 9.86
CA MET A 927 -19.73 50.17 10.82
C MET A 927 -20.30 50.59 12.17
N LYS A 928 -20.48 49.62 13.08
CA LYS A 928 -20.86 49.90 14.47
C LYS A 928 -19.82 50.79 15.17
N LYS A 929 -20.28 51.93 15.71
CA LYS A 929 -19.43 52.95 16.36
C LYS A 929 -19.39 52.88 17.89
N ASP A 930 -20.42 52.30 18.50
CA ASP A 930 -20.53 52.12 19.95
C ASP A 930 -20.02 50.71 20.31
N ILE A 931 -18.69 50.58 20.44
CA ILE A 931 -17.98 49.31 20.61
C ILE A 931 -16.65 49.55 21.33
N ASP A 932 -16.30 48.69 22.29
CA ASP A 932 -14.94 48.66 22.87
C ASP A 932 -14.01 47.78 22.01
N VAL A 933 -12.78 48.23 21.79
CA VAL A 933 -11.82 47.58 20.88
C VAL A 933 -10.48 47.37 21.58
N LEU A 934 -10.00 46.12 21.58
CA LEU A 934 -8.64 45.74 21.95
C LEU A 934 -7.92 45.16 20.74
N ILE A 935 -6.90 45.84 20.25
CA ILE A 935 -6.06 45.40 19.13
C ILE A 935 -4.73 44.88 19.67
N GLY A 936 -4.23 43.78 19.11
CA GLY A 936 -2.92 43.24 19.43
C GLY A 936 -2.16 42.85 18.17
N LYS A 937 -0.84 42.97 18.20
CA LYS A 937 0.06 42.37 17.21
C LYS A 937 1.24 41.70 17.90
N THR A 938 1.90 40.76 17.22
CA THR A 938 3.16 40.17 17.68
C THR A 938 4.35 40.93 17.10
N SER A 939 5.54 40.86 17.72
CA SER A 939 6.72 41.56 17.18
C SER A 939 7.33 40.91 15.94
N ASN A 940 6.98 39.66 15.64
CA ASN A 940 7.59 38.86 14.58
C ASN A 940 6.53 38.15 13.72
N GLU A 941 5.46 38.85 13.33
CA GLU A 941 4.31 38.32 12.59
C GLU A 941 4.70 37.44 11.40
N SER A 942 5.56 37.96 10.51
CA SER A 942 5.88 37.27 9.25
C SER A 942 6.77 36.04 9.41
N THR A 943 7.44 35.87 10.55
CA THR A 943 8.45 34.81 10.70
C THR A 943 7.86 33.41 10.59
N TYR A 944 6.59 33.22 10.98
CA TYR A 944 5.84 31.97 10.76
C TYR A 944 5.65 31.64 9.26
N PHE A 945 5.52 32.70 8.47
CA PHE A 945 5.18 32.64 7.05
C PHE A 945 6.42 32.59 6.16
N MET A 946 7.56 33.12 6.61
CA MET A 946 8.81 33.13 5.84
C MET A 946 9.23 31.74 5.33
N PRO A 947 9.27 30.66 6.15
CA PRO A 947 9.63 29.33 5.65
C PRO A 947 8.62 28.72 4.67
N GLN A 948 7.45 29.33 4.50
CA GLN A 948 6.41 28.87 3.58
C GLN A 948 6.45 29.66 2.27
N TYR A 949 6.55 30.99 2.33
CA TYR A 949 6.57 31.87 1.16
C TYR A 949 7.96 32.01 0.52
N LEU A 950 9.02 31.94 1.31
CA LEU A 950 10.41 32.08 0.85
C LEU A 950 11.12 30.72 0.73
N ASN A 951 10.37 29.63 0.65
CA ASN A 951 10.88 28.24 0.64
C ASN A 951 11.56 27.88 -0.69
N SER A 952 12.66 28.55 -1.00
CA SER A 952 13.54 28.20 -2.11
C SER A 952 14.95 28.69 -1.86
N ASN A 953 15.91 28.06 -2.55
CA ASN A 953 17.29 28.51 -2.54
C ASN A 953 17.45 29.96 -3.05
N LYS A 954 16.52 30.48 -3.87
CA LYS A 954 16.54 31.89 -4.33
C LYS A 954 16.50 32.85 -3.14
N TYR A 955 15.70 32.55 -2.12
CA TYR A 955 15.51 33.44 -0.96
C TYR A 955 16.34 33.04 0.27
N GLY A 956 17.08 31.92 0.23
CA GLY A 956 17.92 31.48 1.35
C GLY A 956 17.14 31.06 2.62
N CYS A 957 15.82 30.89 2.52
CA CYS A 957 14.94 30.62 3.66
C CYS A 957 14.18 29.29 3.50
N ASN A 958 14.92 28.19 3.61
CA ASN A 958 14.34 26.86 3.53
C ASN A 958 14.01 26.33 4.94
N LEU A 959 12.97 25.49 5.03
CA LEU A 959 12.71 24.68 6.22
C LEU A 959 12.42 23.25 5.79
N ASN A 960 13.30 22.35 6.20
CA ASN A 960 13.13 20.92 6.03
C ASN A 960 12.66 20.30 7.36
N PRO A 961 11.37 19.89 7.46
CA PRO A 961 10.82 19.32 8.69
C PRO A 961 11.40 17.92 9.01
N ALA A 962 12.11 17.28 8.07
CA ALA A 962 12.70 15.96 8.27
C ALA A 962 14.04 15.97 9.02
N ILE A 963 14.66 17.14 9.22
CA ILE A 963 15.92 17.31 9.96
C ILE A 963 15.70 18.12 11.23
N SER A 964 16.69 18.12 12.13
CA SER A 964 16.63 18.90 13.37
C SER A 964 16.28 20.36 13.11
N ILE A 965 15.39 20.93 13.91
CA ILE A 965 14.99 22.34 13.80
C ILE A 965 16.14 23.31 14.10
N ASN A 966 17.16 22.83 14.80
CA ASN A 966 18.40 23.55 15.10
C ASN A 966 19.48 23.36 14.04
N ALA A 967 19.22 22.59 12.98
CA ALA A 967 20.19 22.41 11.89
C ALA A 967 20.43 23.75 11.16
N PRO A 968 21.66 24.03 10.68
CA PRO A 968 21.98 25.25 9.92
C PRO A 968 21.02 25.49 8.74
N ALA A 969 20.61 24.42 8.06
CA ALA A 969 19.68 24.49 6.93
C ALA A 969 18.28 25.04 7.29
N ASN A 970 17.88 25.00 8.57
CA ASN A 970 16.58 25.49 9.07
C ASN A 970 16.68 26.89 9.72
N GLN A 971 17.84 27.56 9.67
CA GLN A 971 18.07 28.86 10.31
C GLN A 971 17.82 30.08 9.41
N CYS A 972 17.36 29.86 8.17
CA CYS A 972 17.05 30.92 7.19
C CYS A 972 18.24 31.89 7.01
N HIS A 973 19.37 31.37 6.53
CA HIS A 973 20.58 32.16 6.32
C HIS A 973 20.47 32.99 5.03
N MET A 974 20.08 34.26 5.17
CA MET A 974 19.91 35.19 4.04
C MET A 974 21.16 36.05 3.82
N THR A 975 21.59 36.14 2.56
CA THR A 975 22.59 37.09 2.07
C THR A 975 21.93 38.38 1.57
N LYS A 976 22.73 39.39 1.19
CA LYS A 976 22.23 40.62 0.54
C LYS A 976 21.40 40.28 -0.71
N ILE A 977 21.88 39.37 -1.55
CA ILE A 977 21.19 38.92 -2.77
C ILE A 977 19.83 38.30 -2.44
N ASN A 978 19.76 37.50 -1.37
CA ASN A 978 18.48 36.91 -0.95
C ASN A 978 17.49 37.96 -0.46
N PHE A 979 17.98 38.99 0.26
CA PHE A 979 17.18 40.13 0.67
C PHE A 979 16.65 40.90 -0.54
N GLU A 980 17.50 41.24 -1.52
CA GLU A 980 17.12 41.90 -2.77
C GLU A 980 16.01 41.13 -3.50
N TYR A 981 16.12 39.80 -3.60
CA TYR A 981 15.07 38.97 -4.16
C TYR A 981 13.78 38.97 -3.34
N ALA A 982 13.85 39.04 -2.01
CA ALA A 982 12.67 39.15 -1.16
C ALA A 982 11.96 40.51 -1.35
N VAL A 983 12.74 41.59 -1.53
CA VAL A 983 12.20 42.93 -1.87
C VAL A 983 11.57 42.90 -3.26
N GLU A 984 12.22 42.26 -4.25
CA GLU A 984 11.68 42.09 -5.61
C GLU A 984 10.35 41.33 -5.61
N LEU A 985 10.27 40.25 -4.82
CA LEU A 985 9.03 39.48 -4.65
C LEU A 985 7.91 40.35 -4.10
N LEU A 986 8.18 41.10 -3.02
CA LEU A 986 7.20 41.99 -2.41
C LEU A 986 6.80 43.12 -3.37
N ALA A 987 7.76 43.74 -4.07
CA ALA A 987 7.46 44.77 -5.06
C ALA A 987 6.56 44.24 -6.19
N SER A 988 6.81 43.02 -6.67
CA SER A 988 5.97 42.37 -7.67
C SER A 988 4.55 42.10 -7.16
N GLU A 989 4.41 41.71 -5.91
CA GLU A 989 3.11 41.42 -5.27
C GLU A 989 2.26 42.69 -5.11
N TYR A 990 2.91 43.81 -4.79
CA TYR A 990 2.26 45.09 -4.60
C TYR A 990 2.19 45.92 -5.89
N TYR A 991 2.64 45.37 -7.03
CA TYR A 991 2.71 46.05 -8.34
C TYR A 991 3.47 47.38 -8.28
N LEU A 992 4.56 47.40 -7.50
CA LEU A 992 5.40 48.59 -7.33
C LEU A 992 6.28 48.80 -8.56
N ASN A 993 6.48 50.07 -8.93
CA ASN A 993 7.43 50.47 -9.95
C ASN A 993 8.88 50.33 -9.44
N ASN A 994 9.84 50.37 -10.37
CA ASN A 994 11.25 50.21 -10.04
C ASN A 994 11.79 51.28 -9.07
N SER A 995 11.29 52.52 -9.13
CA SER A 995 11.74 53.60 -8.22
C SER A 995 11.30 53.37 -6.78
N ASP A 996 10.08 52.91 -6.55
CA ASP A 996 9.57 52.61 -5.22
C ASP A 996 10.19 51.33 -4.66
N PHE A 997 10.46 50.35 -5.53
CA PHE A 997 11.26 49.17 -5.20
C PHE A 997 12.65 49.56 -4.67
N GLN A 998 13.39 50.42 -5.38
CA GLN A 998 14.72 50.88 -4.96
C GLN A 998 14.66 51.69 -3.66
N TYR A 999 13.61 52.50 -3.48
CA TYR A 999 13.41 53.26 -2.26
C TYR A 999 13.17 52.35 -1.04
N ILE A 1000 12.33 51.31 -1.18
CA ILE A 1000 12.12 50.31 -0.11
C ILE A 1000 13.44 49.58 0.18
N GLU A 1001 14.15 49.14 -0.85
CA GLU A 1001 15.42 48.44 -0.68
C GLU A 1001 16.41 49.29 0.13
N TYR A 1002 16.55 50.58 -0.21
CA TYR A 1002 17.43 51.53 0.47
C TYR A 1002 17.05 51.71 1.95
N GLU A 1003 15.80 52.09 2.22
CA GLU A 1003 15.30 52.39 3.57
C GLU A 1003 15.42 51.19 4.52
N TYR A 1004 15.15 49.97 4.02
CA TYR A 1004 15.28 48.76 4.83
C TYR A 1004 16.73 48.30 4.98
N HIS A 1005 17.61 48.55 3.99
CA HIS A 1005 19.03 48.22 4.08
C HIS A 1005 19.77 49.06 5.12
N GLU A 1006 19.37 50.32 5.34
CA GLU A 1006 19.98 51.19 6.35
C GLU A 1006 19.85 50.68 7.80
N TYR A 1007 18.99 49.68 8.07
CA TYR A 1007 18.92 48.96 9.34
C TYR A 1007 20.11 48.01 9.55
N LYS A 1008 21.34 48.49 9.30
CA LYS A 1008 22.64 47.79 9.30
C LYS A 1008 22.97 47.02 10.58
N SER A 1009 22.27 47.30 11.69
CA SER A 1009 22.47 46.59 12.97
C SER A 1009 21.90 45.17 12.99
N TYR A 1010 21.12 44.78 11.96
CA TYR A 1010 20.40 43.52 11.93
C TYR A 1010 20.87 42.61 10.79
N SER A 1011 20.70 41.30 10.97
CA SER A 1011 20.96 40.35 9.89
C SER A 1011 19.96 40.54 8.75
N TYR A 1012 20.35 40.24 7.51
CA TYR A 1012 19.44 40.34 6.35
C TYR A 1012 18.13 39.56 6.56
N ARG A 1013 18.18 38.43 7.27
CA ARG A 1013 17.00 37.66 7.68
C ARG A 1013 16.04 38.50 8.52
N ASP A 1014 16.54 39.18 9.55
CA ASP A 1014 15.72 39.95 10.47
C ASP A 1014 15.17 41.21 9.79
N VAL A 1015 15.95 41.82 8.89
CA VAL A 1015 15.49 42.92 8.03
C VAL A 1015 14.38 42.45 7.08
N THR A 1016 14.53 41.29 6.43
CA THR A 1016 13.47 40.69 5.61
C THR A 1016 12.23 40.36 6.45
N ALA A 1017 12.40 39.81 7.65
CA ALA A 1017 11.28 39.53 8.55
C ALA A 1017 10.50 40.82 8.90
N ARG A 1018 11.22 41.91 9.19
CA ARG A 1018 10.64 43.24 9.45
C ARG A 1018 9.92 43.78 8.23
N LEU A 1019 10.54 43.73 7.05
CA LEU A 1019 9.95 44.14 5.77
C LEU A 1019 8.62 43.42 5.50
N ILE A 1020 8.63 42.10 5.54
CA ILE A 1020 7.40 41.33 5.27
C ILE A 1020 6.36 41.62 6.36
N SER A 1021 6.76 41.69 7.64
CA SER A 1021 5.82 41.99 8.73
C SER A 1021 5.17 43.36 8.58
N ASP A 1022 5.92 44.38 8.16
CA ASP A 1022 5.41 45.74 7.93
C ASP A 1022 4.32 45.77 6.85
N PHE A 1023 4.62 45.20 5.69
CA PHE A 1023 3.73 45.23 4.53
C PHE A 1023 2.50 44.32 4.68
N THR A 1024 2.60 43.25 5.46
CA THR A 1024 1.55 42.23 5.53
C THR A 1024 0.73 42.28 6.81
N PHE A 1025 1.27 42.78 7.93
CA PHE A 1025 0.60 42.80 9.23
C PHE A 1025 0.70 44.16 9.92
N ASP A 1026 1.89 44.55 10.37
CA ASP A 1026 2.08 45.59 11.37
C ASP A 1026 1.51 46.94 10.94
N CYS A 1027 1.91 47.44 9.77
CA CYS A 1027 1.52 48.78 9.35
C CYS A 1027 0.03 48.84 9.01
N ASP A 1028 -0.52 47.78 8.41
CA ASP A 1028 -1.96 47.65 8.15
C ASP A 1028 -2.79 47.64 9.45
N ILE A 1029 -2.34 46.91 10.48
CA ILE A 1029 -2.98 46.87 11.80
C ILE A 1029 -2.92 48.25 12.47
N VAL A 1030 -1.78 48.93 12.42
CA VAL A 1030 -1.62 50.29 12.97
C VAL A 1030 -2.50 51.29 12.24
N GLN A 1031 -2.56 51.22 10.92
CA GLN A 1031 -3.43 52.06 10.10
C GLN A 1031 -4.91 51.81 10.38
N TYR A 1032 -5.29 50.56 10.62
CA TYR A 1032 -6.65 50.24 11.04
C TYR A 1032 -6.96 50.76 12.44
N ALA A 1033 -6.03 50.62 13.39
CA ALA A 1033 -6.17 51.15 14.75
C ALA A 1033 -6.37 52.67 14.74
N LYS A 1034 -5.55 53.41 13.98
CA LYS A 1034 -5.69 54.87 13.79
C LYS A 1034 -7.04 55.24 13.17
N TYR A 1035 -7.42 54.53 12.11
CA TYR A 1035 -8.69 54.72 11.42
C TYR A 1035 -9.88 54.55 12.36
N ILE A 1036 -9.97 53.41 13.06
CA ILE A 1036 -11.03 53.14 14.04
C ILE A 1036 -11.03 54.16 15.17
N ALA A 1037 -9.85 54.51 15.68
CA ALA A 1037 -9.73 55.39 16.82
C ALA A 1037 -10.32 56.79 16.57
N SER A 1038 -10.35 57.21 15.30
CA SER A 1038 -10.87 58.51 14.86
C SER A 1038 -12.39 58.67 14.96
N PHE A 1039 -13.17 57.58 15.05
CA PHE A 1039 -14.64 57.67 15.04
C PHE A 1039 -15.39 56.72 15.98
N ILE A 1040 -14.73 55.72 16.56
CA ILE A 1040 -15.35 54.84 17.57
C ILE A 1040 -15.49 55.57 18.91
N LYS A 1041 -16.65 55.37 19.55
CA LYS A 1041 -17.04 56.01 20.81
C LYS A 1041 -16.61 55.24 22.06
N GLY A 1042 -16.45 53.93 21.96
CA GLY A 1042 -16.06 53.07 23.08
C GLY A 1042 -14.55 53.12 23.38
N ASN A 1043 -14.13 52.29 24.32
CA ASN A 1043 -12.74 52.24 24.79
C ASN A 1043 -11.82 51.63 23.73
N LYS A 1044 -10.61 52.19 23.59
CA LYS A 1044 -9.66 51.82 22.54
C LYS A 1044 -8.31 51.45 23.14
N TYR A 1045 -7.84 50.23 22.90
CA TYR A 1045 -6.57 49.76 23.42
C TYR A 1045 -5.76 49.04 22.34
N PHE A 1046 -4.44 49.23 22.38
CA PHE A 1046 -3.50 48.54 21.51
C PHE A 1046 -2.31 48.05 22.32
N PHE A 1047 -1.89 46.79 22.09
CA PHE A 1047 -0.63 46.24 22.58
C PHE A 1047 0.21 45.56 21.48
N GLU A 1048 1.52 45.46 21.73
CA GLU A 1048 2.47 44.63 20.99
C GLU A 1048 3.03 43.53 21.90
N PHE A 1049 2.98 42.28 21.44
CA PHE A 1049 3.41 41.09 22.18
C PHE A 1049 4.81 40.63 21.73
N ARG A 1050 5.78 40.63 22.66
CA ARG A 1050 7.20 40.29 22.40
C ARG A 1050 7.71 39.02 23.09
N VAL A 1051 6.82 38.15 23.58
CA VAL A 1051 7.22 37.01 24.40
C VAL A 1051 7.22 35.71 23.59
N ARG A 1052 8.41 35.15 23.37
CA ARG A 1052 8.54 33.79 22.84
C ARG A 1052 8.32 32.75 23.95
N SER A 1053 7.39 31.84 23.70
CA SER A 1053 7.11 30.68 24.55
C SER A 1053 8.25 29.67 24.57
N SER A 1054 8.56 29.12 25.75
CA SER A 1054 9.56 28.05 25.87
C SER A 1054 9.09 26.72 25.27
N SER A 1055 7.78 26.52 25.11
CA SER A 1055 7.21 25.35 24.43
C SER A 1055 7.19 25.48 22.90
N ASN A 1056 7.57 26.64 22.35
CA ASN A 1056 7.52 26.89 20.93
C ASN A 1056 8.57 26.03 20.18
N PRO A 1057 8.14 25.08 19.33
CA PRO A 1057 9.03 24.10 18.70
C PRO A 1057 9.79 24.62 17.47
N TRP A 1058 9.49 25.84 17.00
CA TRP A 1058 10.12 26.43 15.81
C TRP A 1058 11.54 26.94 16.11
N PRO A 1059 12.36 27.30 15.10
CA PRO A 1059 13.65 27.93 15.33
C PRO A 1059 13.55 29.18 16.22
N SER A 1060 14.58 29.41 17.05
CA SER A 1060 14.62 30.51 18.03
C SER A 1060 14.57 31.90 17.38
N TRP A 1061 15.13 32.04 16.18
CA TRP A 1061 15.16 33.30 15.42
C TRP A 1061 13.76 33.84 15.07
N MET A 1062 12.75 32.98 15.01
CA MET A 1062 11.39 33.38 14.69
C MET A 1062 10.70 34.15 15.83
N GLY A 1063 11.33 34.28 17.01
CA GLY A 1063 10.88 35.19 18.05
C GLY A 1063 9.44 34.93 18.53
N ALA A 1064 8.69 36.00 18.76
CA ALA A 1064 7.26 35.97 19.09
C ALA A 1064 6.44 36.00 17.79
N MET A 1065 6.25 34.82 17.22
CA MET A 1065 5.59 34.65 15.92
C MET A 1065 4.07 34.74 16.00
N HIS A 1066 3.44 34.92 14.84
CA HIS A 1066 2.00 34.91 14.64
C HIS A 1066 1.28 33.76 15.38
N SER A 1067 0.18 34.08 16.04
CA SER A 1067 -0.72 33.20 16.81
C SER A 1067 -0.19 32.62 18.12
N TYR A 1068 1.10 32.73 18.46
CA TYR A 1068 1.65 32.09 19.66
C TYR A 1068 1.30 32.81 20.97
N GLU A 1069 0.79 34.04 20.90
CA GLU A 1069 0.17 34.75 22.02
C GLU A 1069 -1.07 34.00 22.55
N LEU A 1070 -1.77 33.24 21.69
CA LEU A 1070 -2.94 32.45 22.06
C LEU A 1070 -2.62 31.36 23.09
N GLU A 1071 -1.38 30.84 23.11
CA GLU A 1071 -0.97 29.86 24.12
C GLU A 1071 -1.17 30.42 25.53
N TYR A 1072 -0.82 31.69 25.73
CA TYR A 1072 -0.94 32.36 27.02
C TYR A 1072 -2.38 32.81 27.31
N PHE A 1073 -3.11 33.31 26.31
CA PHE A 1073 -4.51 33.73 26.47
C PHE A 1073 -5.46 32.57 26.81
N PHE A 1074 -5.26 31.39 26.22
CA PHE A 1074 -6.07 30.18 26.51
C PHE A 1074 -5.50 29.30 27.63
N GLY A 1075 -4.40 29.74 28.27
CA GLY A 1075 -3.85 29.08 29.44
C GLY A 1075 -3.20 27.72 29.17
N MET A 1076 -2.52 27.57 28.03
CA MET A 1076 -1.71 26.38 27.72
C MET A 1076 -0.71 26.01 28.83
N PRO A 1077 0.01 26.96 29.47
CA PRO A 1077 0.88 26.63 30.60
C PRO A 1077 0.18 25.90 31.75
N PHE A 1078 -1.12 26.14 31.96
CA PHE A 1078 -1.87 25.47 33.04
C PHE A 1078 -2.28 24.03 32.69
N ARG A 1079 -2.43 23.71 31.39
CA ARG A 1079 -2.88 22.39 30.91
C ARG A 1079 -1.72 21.49 30.50
N HIS A 1080 -0.65 22.08 29.95
CA HIS A 1080 0.47 21.36 29.34
C HIS A 1080 1.81 21.77 29.95
N TYR A 1081 1.92 21.78 31.29
CA TYR A 1081 3.14 22.19 32.00
C TYR A 1081 4.40 21.46 31.51
N LYS A 1082 4.30 20.18 31.12
CA LYS A 1082 5.41 19.37 30.61
C LYS A 1082 6.02 19.87 29.29
N ARG A 1083 5.31 20.71 28.53
CA ARG A 1083 5.82 21.28 27.27
C ARG A 1083 6.73 22.48 27.47
N TYR A 1084 6.71 23.09 28.65
CA TYR A 1084 7.48 24.30 28.95
C TYR A 1084 8.80 23.92 29.62
N ASP A 1085 9.83 24.75 29.42
CA ASP A 1085 11.11 24.63 30.10
C ASP A 1085 10.89 24.67 31.63
N PRO A 1086 11.25 23.62 32.39
CA PRO A 1086 11.02 23.56 33.84
C PRO A 1086 11.58 24.77 34.60
N LYS A 1087 12.66 25.40 34.10
CA LYS A 1087 13.28 26.59 34.72
C LYS A 1087 12.46 27.87 34.51
N LYS A 1088 11.65 27.93 33.45
CA LYS A 1088 10.86 29.13 33.06
C LYS A 1088 9.37 28.95 33.28
N PHE A 1089 8.90 27.70 33.40
CA PHE A 1089 7.50 27.34 33.51
C PHE A 1089 6.73 28.14 34.57
N SER A 1090 7.31 28.34 35.77
CA SER A 1090 6.66 29.10 36.83
C SER A 1090 6.39 30.56 36.44
N LEU A 1091 7.32 31.18 35.71
CA LEU A 1091 7.21 32.55 35.24
C LEU A 1091 6.23 32.65 34.07
N GLU A 1092 6.28 31.71 33.13
CA GLU A 1092 5.35 31.64 32.01
C GLU A 1092 3.91 31.38 32.45
N ARG A 1093 3.71 30.59 33.51
CA ARG A 1093 2.40 30.40 34.12
C ARG A 1093 1.88 31.69 34.75
N LYS A 1094 2.71 32.43 35.48
CA LYS A 1094 2.33 33.76 36.04
C LYS A 1094 2.04 34.76 34.93
N PHE A 1095 2.84 34.76 33.87
CA PHE A 1095 2.63 35.60 32.71
C PHE A 1095 1.32 35.30 31.98
N SER A 1096 1.00 34.01 31.76
CA SER A 1096 -0.31 33.58 31.26
C SER A 1096 -1.45 34.05 32.16
N GLU A 1097 -1.28 33.97 33.48
CA GLU A 1097 -2.28 34.45 34.44
C GLU A 1097 -2.56 35.95 34.29
N SER A 1098 -1.52 36.78 34.16
CA SER A 1098 -1.65 38.22 33.92
C SER A 1098 -2.38 38.53 32.62
N LEU A 1099 -2.09 37.81 31.54
CA LEU A 1099 -2.78 38.01 30.25
C LEU A 1099 -4.24 37.55 30.28
N ILE A 1100 -4.53 36.44 30.97
CA ILE A 1100 -5.91 35.98 31.17
C ILE A 1100 -6.68 37.00 32.02
N LYS A 1101 -6.05 37.59 33.04
CA LYS A 1101 -6.67 38.66 33.85
C LYS A 1101 -6.97 39.91 33.00
N MET A 1102 -6.02 40.31 32.14
CA MET A 1102 -6.18 41.43 31.21
C MET A 1102 -7.39 41.24 30.30
N ILE A 1103 -7.50 40.08 29.65
CA ILE A 1103 -8.65 39.73 28.81
C ILE A 1103 -9.94 39.61 29.62
N GLY A 1104 -9.89 39.01 30.82
CA GLY A 1104 -11.04 38.89 31.71
C GLY A 1104 -11.64 40.23 32.11
N SER A 1105 -10.79 41.21 32.44
CA SER A 1105 -11.24 42.57 32.75
C SER A 1105 -11.87 43.25 31.53
N PHE A 1106 -11.25 43.10 30.35
CA PHE A 1106 -11.79 43.65 29.11
C PHE A 1106 -13.17 43.04 28.76
N ILE A 1107 -13.36 41.73 28.94
CA ILE A 1107 -14.64 41.06 28.71
C ILE A 1107 -15.76 41.61 29.60
N LEU A 1108 -15.45 42.00 30.84
CA LEU A 1108 -16.46 42.46 31.80
C LEU A 1108 -16.71 43.96 31.70
N LYS A 1109 -15.63 44.75 31.72
CA LYS A 1109 -15.67 46.20 31.89
C LYS A 1109 -15.44 46.97 30.59
N GLY A 1110 -14.86 46.35 29.57
CA GLY A 1110 -14.34 47.06 28.39
C GLY A 1110 -13.00 47.74 28.65
N GLU A 1111 -12.37 47.46 29.79
CA GLU A 1111 -11.08 48.02 30.19
C GLU A 1111 -10.15 46.89 30.66
N PRO A 1112 -8.92 46.78 30.11
CA PRO A 1112 -7.97 45.77 30.51
C PRO A 1112 -7.34 46.11 31.88
N GLU A 1113 -6.92 45.07 32.61
CA GLU A 1113 -6.13 45.20 33.84
C GLU A 1113 -4.75 44.54 33.67
N PRO A 1114 -3.62 45.22 33.98
CA PRO A 1114 -3.52 46.59 34.50
C PRO A 1114 -4.05 47.63 33.51
N GLN A 1115 -4.56 48.76 34.02
CA GLN A 1115 -5.03 49.86 33.15
C GLN A 1115 -3.84 50.56 32.49
N TRP A 1116 -3.97 50.87 31.19
CA TRP A 1116 -3.01 51.70 30.46
C TRP A 1116 -3.73 52.75 29.61
N LYS A 1117 -2.97 53.73 29.10
CA LYS A 1117 -3.50 54.80 28.25
C LYS A 1117 -4.29 54.24 27.06
N GLN A 1118 -5.50 54.77 26.83
CA GLN A 1118 -6.26 54.44 25.63
C GLN A 1118 -5.51 54.87 24.37
N PHE A 1119 -5.62 54.07 23.32
CA PHE A 1119 -5.02 54.36 22.03
C PHE A 1119 -5.72 55.53 21.37
N ASP A 1120 -4.94 56.53 20.93
CA ASP A 1120 -5.44 57.71 20.24
C ASP A 1120 -4.98 57.73 18.77
N SER A 1121 -5.79 58.32 17.90
CA SER A 1121 -5.47 58.40 16.47
C SER A 1121 -4.26 59.29 16.15
N ARG A 1122 -3.96 60.27 17.01
CA ARG A 1122 -2.82 61.19 16.89
C ARG A 1122 -1.64 60.71 17.73
N ASP A 1123 -1.92 60.20 18.93
CA ASP A 1123 -0.93 59.58 19.80
C ASP A 1123 -1.03 58.04 19.79
N VAL A 1124 -0.22 57.43 18.94
CA VAL A 1124 -0.14 55.99 18.65
C VAL A 1124 0.67 55.19 19.69
N THR A 1125 0.85 55.77 20.89
CA THR A 1125 1.49 55.11 22.03
C THR A 1125 0.78 53.79 22.37
N THR A 1126 1.52 52.69 22.28
CA THR A 1126 0.99 51.31 22.35
C THR A 1126 1.65 50.54 23.51
N LEU A 1127 0.89 49.70 24.21
CA LEU A 1127 1.41 48.90 25.31
C LEU A 1127 2.44 47.87 24.80
N LEU A 1128 3.58 47.77 25.47
CA LEU A 1128 4.55 46.70 25.23
C LEU A 1128 4.36 45.55 26.23
N ILE A 1129 3.93 44.39 25.75
CA ILE A 1129 3.86 43.14 26.53
C ILE A 1129 5.17 42.37 26.37
N ASP A 1130 6.08 42.56 27.33
CA ASP A 1130 7.34 41.84 27.43
C ASP A 1130 7.32 40.78 28.56
N LYS A 1131 8.44 40.07 28.74
CA LYS A 1131 8.57 39.04 29.78
C LYS A 1131 8.36 39.57 31.21
N ASN A 1132 8.40 40.88 31.44
CA ASN A 1132 8.21 41.50 32.75
C ASN A 1132 6.78 42.01 32.97
N PHE A 1133 5.86 41.86 32.02
CA PHE A 1133 4.47 42.34 32.15
C PHE A 1133 3.79 41.86 33.45
N TYR A 1134 4.09 40.65 33.92
CA TYR A 1134 3.53 40.09 35.15
C TYR A 1134 4.10 40.68 36.45
N LYS A 1135 5.17 41.50 36.39
CA LYS A 1135 5.88 42.00 37.58
C LYS A 1135 5.28 43.29 38.14
N ASP A 1136 4.15 43.78 37.63
CA ASP A 1136 3.43 44.99 38.05
C ASP A 1136 4.28 46.29 38.12
N LYS A 1137 5.53 46.26 37.62
CA LYS A 1137 6.51 47.35 37.70
C LYS A 1137 6.64 48.05 36.35
N LYS A 1138 6.10 49.27 36.28
CA LYS A 1138 6.11 50.24 35.16
C LYS A 1138 5.69 49.67 33.81
N ILE A 1139 4.47 50.00 33.39
CA ILE A 1139 3.98 49.78 32.03
C ILE A 1139 4.96 50.42 31.04
N LYS A 1140 5.41 49.63 30.06
CA LYS A 1140 6.26 50.11 28.98
C LYS A 1140 5.39 50.41 27.77
N TYR A 1141 5.75 51.48 27.08
CA TYR A 1141 5.10 51.87 25.85
C TYR A 1141 6.09 51.85 24.69
N PHE A 1142 5.56 51.76 23.49
CA PHE A 1142 6.29 51.87 22.23
C PHE A 1142 5.44 52.64 21.22
N ASP A 1143 6.08 53.35 20.30
CA ASP A 1143 5.41 53.99 19.18
C ASP A 1143 5.11 52.94 18.11
N ALA A 1144 3.85 52.55 17.97
CA ALA A 1144 3.46 51.54 16.98
C ALA A 1144 3.59 52.04 15.53
N TYR A 1145 3.62 53.35 15.29
CA TYR A 1145 3.80 53.93 13.95
C TYR A 1145 5.28 54.19 13.66
N THR A 1146 5.99 53.10 13.39
CA THR A 1146 7.44 53.11 13.15
C THR A 1146 7.83 53.91 11.90
N GLN A 1147 9.12 54.26 11.80
CA GLN A 1147 9.66 54.89 10.59
C GLN A 1147 9.47 54.01 9.34
N THR A 1148 9.59 52.68 9.48
CA THR A 1148 9.29 51.74 8.39
C THR A 1148 7.81 51.77 7.97
N CYS A 1149 6.87 52.00 8.89
CA CYS A 1149 5.47 52.21 8.53
C CYS A 1149 5.23 53.51 7.76
N LYS A 1150 6.04 54.56 7.97
CA LYS A 1150 5.98 55.76 7.12
C LYS A 1150 6.45 55.46 5.69
N VAL A 1151 7.51 54.67 5.53
CA VAL A 1151 8.00 54.21 4.21
C VAL A 1151 6.92 53.39 3.50
N HIS A 1152 6.37 52.40 4.20
CA HIS A 1152 5.24 51.59 3.74
C HIS A 1152 4.09 52.44 3.23
N ASP A 1153 3.59 53.36 4.06
CA ASP A 1153 2.46 54.20 3.69
C ASP A 1153 2.80 55.12 2.51
N ASN A 1154 3.94 55.80 2.55
CA ASN A 1154 4.35 56.70 1.46
C ASN A 1154 4.41 55.99 0.11
N VAL A 1155 4.81 54.71 0.08
CA VAL A 1155 4.81 53.91 -1.14
C VAL A 1155 3.39 53.52 -1.53
N LEU A 1156 2.62 52.89 -0.63
CA LEU A 1156 1.30 52.36 -0.97
C LEU A 1156 0.27 53.44 -1.31
N GLN A 1157 0.45 54.66 -0.79
CA GLN A 1157 -0.38 55.81 -1.14
C GLN A 1157 -0.23 56.28 -2.59
N LYS A 1158 0.86 55.92 -3.29
CA LYS A 1158 1.08 56.27 -4.72
C LYS A 1158 0.22 55.44 -5.67
N TYR A 1159 -0.19 54.24 -5.26
CA TYR A 1159 -0.86 53.28 -6.13
C TYR A 1159 -2.38 53.35 -5.95
N PRO A 1160 -3.19 53.65 -6.98
CA PRO A 1160 -4.63 53.88 -6.82
C PRO A 1160 -5.39 52.75 -6.09
N TYR A 1161 -5.03 51.49 -6.36
CA TYR A 1161 -5.66 50.34 -5.72
C TYR A 1161 -5.38 50.31 -4.21
N TRP A 1162 -4.12 50.45 -3.81
CA TRP A 1162 -3.70 50.47 -2.41
C TRP A 1162 -4.13 51.77 -1.72
N LYS A 1163 -4.02 52.92 -2.41
CA LYS A 1163 -4.53 54.21 -1.95
C LYS A 1163 -6.02 54.15 -1.62
N ALA A 1164 -6.84 53.50 -2.45
CA ALA A 1164 -8.26 53.31 -2.15
C ALA A 1164 -8.48 52.46 -0.90
N LYS A 1165 -7.59 51.49 -0.62
CA LYS A 1165 -7.63 50.61 0.55
C LYS A 1165 -7.09 51.28 1.83
N PHE A 1166 -6.04 52.10 1.71
CA PHE A 1166 -5.32 52.69 2.85
C PHE A 1166 -5.74 54.12 3.18
N ASN A 1167 -6.04 54.93 2.17
CA ASN A 1167 -5.84 56.38 2.22
C ASN A 1167 -7.09 57.23 2.05
N ASN A 1168 -8.25 56.71 2.45
CA ASN A 1168 -9.40 57.56 2.70
C ASN A 1168 -9.87 57.36 4.14
N PRO A 1169 -9.78 58.40 4.98
CA PRO A 1169 -9.94 58.32 6.42
C PRO A 1169 -11.33 57.92 6.87
#